data_AF-A0A0F7SA09-F1
#
_entry.id   AF-A0A0F7SA09-F1
#
_cell.length_a   1.000
_cell.length_b   1.000
_cell.length_c   1.000
_cell.angle_alpha   90.00
_cell.angle_beta   90.00
_cell.angle_gamma   90.00
#
_symmetry.space_group_name_H-M   'P 1'
#
loop_
_entity.id
_entity.type
_entity.pdbx_description
1 polymer ?
#
loop_
_entity_poly.entity_id
_entity_poly.type
_entity_poly.pdbx_seq_one_letter_code
_entity_poly.pdbx_strand_id
1 'polypeptide(L)'
;MSYQRPQDPYIHSNASQYDERYQQSYQQGGYQQQGYGGQTPSGYCDYPDHASGYQGSYKESSEGLYNSQAAGGYGQQRNAATNAAATYSYAKPKRGVSKWIKFGIPLLILIIAGAVLGGAAKNGGNNMLFYQGTDPYGNPAYVSSQVDTSAPAYNGVVHNQSCSDSWTATNSLTNLRPHPRIMTTQAEWDCLPTKIANDAYLTVWNSTIFNNASNWASQPYVAYVADGGFTGSGILDVSRAIQMRVKSWAYAYKLSNNTMWKDRLYAELNNAAGNTNNFFGQNGTRWNPAHFLDTAEMTSAFAMAYDWLYNDWNTTERTMIRNAIVQYGLYPGLNQYATPDGWWKEPVNGDGNWNCVCNGGLLTGALAIRGDGDANATATADSIINSALTNMKANCMRGVYDDGTWTETANYWYFGTNGQGRALSALISATGTDQGLMAQNPNWYKTSDFHMYVSGPGGLFAYGDNGPNKFATTANQLMLYSKLSGDARPAVYQRDRADASFDPLSMFWYEPTAKGAFWNGLPLDRYFDDDRGSWASMRSSWTDPSAVYVGVKASNLTGHQTHGDLDAGDFVLDALGTRWAGEYGSDNYLSTDYFSNETQGSARWTYYRKATQGQNTLVLNMQNQDVNCRPINQFNTTGVAQTGDLTFKPATTDAVQFISDLSSCYSQPAGTVQRGIRMLNGRRQVLVQDEIAQSSQITDVQWRVQTNGTVTLSSDGRTATLTQSSITDPNAATGLKASLGGTKTMKVQILSPSNAVFTLDGPPATRIYGTAVYTPPPEDSDIPNTGVTALQIKLGGTQSGSQTVQVLWQPQWDSLSAADTATPKSVPLSQWTLASHN
;
A
#
# COMPACT_ATOMS: atom_id res chain seq x y z
N MET A 1 -21.74 13.69 -12.52
CA MET A 1 -20.32 13.67 -12.13
C MET A 1 -19.87 12.26 -12.38
N SER A 2 -19.29 11.98 -13.55
CA SER A 2 -18.67 10.67 -13.75
C SER A 2 -17.34 10.73 -13.01
N TYR A 3 -17.28 10.08 -11.85
CA TYR A 3 -16.00 9.59 -11.33
C TYR A 3 -15.52 8.55 -12.35
N GLN A 4 -15.00 9.03 -13.48
CA GLN A 4 -14.15 8.22 -14.34
C GLN A 4 -12.91 8.01 -13.54
N ARG A 5 -12.61 6.74 -13.27
CA ARG A 5 -11.33 6.25 -12.76
C ARG A 5 -10.21 7.19 -13.22
N PRO A 6 -9.62 8.04 -12.35
CA PRO A 6 -8.23 8.36 -12.54
C PRO A 6 -7.55 7.00 -12.65
N GLN A 7 -6.71 6.78 -13.66
CA GLN A 7 -5.75 5.65 -13.63
C GLN A 7 -5.27 5.53 -12.18
N ASP A 8 -5.71 4.46 -11.50
CA ASP A 8 -5.82 4.48 -10.04
C ASP A 8 -4.40 4.60 -9.44
N PRO A 9 -4.18 5.55 -8.51
CA PRO A 9 -2.87 5.83 -7.93
C PRO A 9 -2.20 4.62 -7.27
N TYR A 10 -2.92 3.53 -7.03
CA TYR A 10 -2.40 2.33 -6.34
C TYR A 10 -2.25 1.10 -7.25
N ILE A 11 -2.26 1.28 -8.57
CA ILE A 11 -2.24 0.16 -9.53
C ILE A 11 -0.85 -0.50 -9.68
N HIS A 12 0.25 0.08 -9.21
CA HIS A 12 1.56 -0.44 -9.61
C HIS A 12 2.50 -0.73 -8.45
N SER A 13 3.04 -1.94 -8.45
CA SER A 13 4.15 -2.39 -7.66
C SER A 13 5.34 -2.46 -8.60
N ASN A 14 6.50 -2.00 -8.14
CA ASN A 14 7.78 -2.24 -8.82
C ASN A 14 8.15 -3.75 -8.92
N ALA A 15 7.29 -4.65 -8.42
CA ALA A 15 7.46 -6.09 -8.56
C ALA A 15 7.41 -6.57 -10.03
N SER A 16 6.86 -5.77 -10.95
CA SER A 16 6.79 -6.14 -12.37
C SER A 16 7.50 -5.11 -13.27
N GLN A 17 8.55 -5.52 -13.96
CA GLN A 17 9.02 -4.84 -15.19
C GLN A 17 8.13 -5.17 -16.41
N TYR A 18 7.11 -6.00 -16.21
CA TYR A 18 6.26 -6.55 -17.28
C TYR A 18 5.00 -5.72 -17.56
N ASP A 19 4.80 -4.63 -16.83
CA ASP A 19 3.56 -3.83 -16.85
C ASP A 19 3.26 -3.17 -18.22
N GLU A 20 4.30 -2.81 -18.99
CA GLU A 20 4.12 -2.30 -20.37
C GLU A 20 3.48 -3.34 -21.30
N ARG A 21 3.72 -4.64 -21.07
CA ARG A 21 3.09 -5.75 -21.81
C ARG A 21 1.69 -6.06 -21.30
N TYR A 22 1.39 -5.76 -20.04
CA TYR A 22 0.03 -5.88 -19.50
C TYR A 22 -0.91 -4.91 -20.23
N GLN A 23 -0.50 -3.67 -20.52
CA GLN A 23 -1.29 -2.75 -21.34
C GLN A 23 -1.32 -3.11 -22.84
N GLN A 24 -0.22 -3.60 -23.41
CA GLN A 24 -0.18 -3.99 -24.84
C GLN A 24 -1.02 -5.23 -25.16
N SER A 25 -1.13 -6.19 -24.23
CA SER A 25 -1.97 -7.39 -24.41
C SER A 25 -3.47 -7.07 -24.45
N TYR A 26 -3.91 -5.92 -23.91
CA TYR A 26 -5.27 -5.40 -24.10
C TYR A 26 -5.49 -4.75 -25.49
N GLN A 27 -4.43 -4.45 -26.25
CA GLN A 27 -4.53 -3.79 -27.57
C GLN A 27 -4.23 -4.71 -28.77
N GLN A 28 -3.58 -5.86 -28.58
CA GLN A 28 -3.28 -6.76 -29.69
C GLN A 28 -3.66 -8.22 -29.37
N GLY A 29 -4.83 -8.62 -29.87
CA GLY A 29 -5.16 -10.04 -29.99
C GLY A 29 -4.33 -10.69 -31.09
N GLY A 30 -3.47 -11.65 -30.71
CA GLY A 30 -2.72 -12.47 -31.65
C GLY A 30 -1.69 -13.35 -30.94
N TYR A 31 -2.09 -14.54 -30.49
CA TYR A 31 -1.16 -15.55 -29.98
C TYR A 31 -0.43 -16.27 -31.14
N GLN A 32 0.88 -16.43 -31.02
CA GLN A 32 1.63 -17.51 -31.67
C GLN A 32 2.27 -18.41 -30.60
N GLN A 33 2.00 -19.72 -30.72
CA GLN A 33 2.63 -20.80 -29.96
C GLN A 33 4.08 -21.01 -30.38
N GLN A 34 4.98 -21.19 -29.42
CA GLN A 34 6.16 -22.04 -29.59
C GLN A 34 6.27 -23.00 -28.42
N GLY A 35 6.28 -24.30 -28.75
CA GLY A 35 6.38 -25.39 -27.79
C GLY A 35 7.82 -25.71 -27.44
N TYR A 36 8.03 -26.22 -26.23
CA TYR A 36 9.27 -26.89 -25.85
C TYR A 36 8.94 -28.25 -25.22
N GLY A 37 9.51 -29.28 -25.84
CA GLY A 37 9.47 -30.66 -25.38
C GLY A 37 10.38 -30.88 -24.18
N GLY A 38 9.95 -31.77 -23.28
CA GLY A 38 10.57 -31.96 -21.99
C GLY A 38 11.76 -32.91 -21.96
N GLN A 39 12.46 -32.88 -20.82
CA GLN A 39 13.12 -34.02 -20.20
C GLN A 39 13.30 -33.72 -18.70
N THR A 40 12.77 -34.59 -17.86
CA THR A 40 13.00 -34.65 -16.40
C THR A 40 14.43 -35.09 -16.08
N PRO A 41 14.96 -34.74 -14.90
CA PRO A 41 15.00 -35.75 -13.84
C PRO A 41 14.61 -35.23 -12.44
N SER A 42 14.07 -36.18 -11.68
CA SER A 42 13.70 -36.16 -10.26
C SER A 42 14.90 -35.89 -9.33
N GLY A 43 14.67 -35.20 -8.20
CA GLY A 43 15.55 -35.25 -7.04
C GLY A 43 15.43 -34.07 -6.06
N TYR A 44 14.69 -34.31 -4.96
CA TYR A 44 14.79 -33.70 -3.62
C TYR A 44 15.98 -32.78 -3.30
N CYS A 45 15.72 -31.65 -2.64
CA CYS A 45 16.64 -31.02 -1.67
C CYS A 45 15.87 -30.46 -0.46
N ASP A 46 16.12 -31.06 0.70
CA ASP A 46 15.93 -30.49 2.05
C ASP A 46 16.95 -29.36 2.28
N TYR A 47 16.55 -28.31 3.00
CA TYR A 47 17.48 -27.39 3.68
C TYR A 47 17.65 -27.80 5.14
N PRO A 48 18.90 -27.88 5.63
CA PRO A 48 19.22 -27.11 6.84
C PRO A 48 20.61 -26.45 6.81
N ASP A 49 20.78 -25.49 7.74
CA ASP A 49 21.98 -24.74 8.09
C ASP A 49 23.29 -25.56 8.14
N HIS A 50 24.41 -24.94 7.72
CA HIS A 50 25.60 -24.68 8.55
C HIS A 50 26.87 -24.41 7.71
N ALA A 51 27.67 -23.47 8.21
CA ALA A 51 28.96 -23.04 7.69
C ALA A 51 30.05 -24.13 7.72
N SER A 52 30.89 -24.20 6.67
CA SER A 52 32.36 -24.33 6.79
C SER A 52 33.07 -24.26 5.42
N GLY A 53 34.17 -23.50 5.39
CA GLY A 53 35.42 -23.86 4.71
C GLY A 53 35.44 -24.01 3.18
N TYR A 54 35.72 -22.91 2.48
CA TYR A 54 36.20 -22.91 1.11
C TYR A 54 37.71 -23.25 1.06
N GLN A 55 38.14 -24.21 0.24
CA GLN A 55 39.51 -24.23 -0.32
C GLN A 55 39.66 -25.14 -1.56
N GLY A 56 40.09 -24.53 -2.66
CA GLY A 56 40.82 -25.14 -3.79
C GLY A 56 40.00 -26.03 -4.75
N SER A 57 40.21 -26.03 -6.06
CA SER A 57 41.26 -25.48 -6.90
C SER A 57 40.84 -25.59 -8.37
N TYR A 58 41.35 -24.66 -9.17
CA TYR A 58 41.21 -24.58 -10.62
C TYR A 58 41.60 -25.87 -11.37
N LYS A 59 40.93 -26.12 -12.51
CA LYS A 59 41.60 -26.58 -13.73
C LYS A 59 40.83 -26.23 -15.01
N GLU A 60 41.52 -25.37 -15.77
CA GLU A 60 41.50 -25.04 -17.19
C GLU A 60 40.66 -25.90 -18.14
N SER A 61 39.90 -25.22 -19.00
CA SER A 61 39.54 -25.70 -20.33
C SER A 61 40.34 -24.94 -21.38
N SER A 62 41.06 -25.71 -22.20
CA SER A 62 41.86 -25.26 -23.33
C SER A 62 41.19 -25.64 -24.64
N GLU A 63 41.32 -24.73 -25.61
CA GLU A 63 41.23 -24.93 -27.07
C GLU A 63 39.81 -25.11 -27.66
N GLY A 64 39.45 -24.49 -28.79
CA GLY A 64 40.31 -23.93 -29.83
C GLY A 64 39.62 -22.92 -30.75
N LEU A 65 40.48 -22.10 -31.33
CA LEU A 65 40.30 -21.07 -32.35
C LEU A 65 39.73 -21.61 -33.67
N TYR A 66 39.02 -20.76 -34.44
CA TYR A 66 39.38 -20.43 -35.84
C TYR A 66 38.69 -19.13 -36.32
N ASN A 67 39.56 -18.22 -36.80
CA ASN A 67 39.44 -17.07 -37.72
C ASN A 67 38.34 -17.17 -38.83
N SER A 68 37.90 -16.14 -39.59
CA SER A 68 38.11 -14.68 -39.70
C SER A 68 37.34 -14.13 -40.93
N GLN A 69 37.10 -12.81 -40.96
CA GLN A 69 37.04 -11.88 -42.13
C GLN A 69 35.79 -11.72 -43.04
N ALA A 70 35.17 -10.52 -42.91
CA ALA A 70 35.05 -9.38 -43.87
C ALA A 70 34.21 -9.41 -45.20
N ALA A 71 33.28 -8.43 -45.25
CA ALA A 71 32.96 -7.42 -46.30
C ALA A 71 32.13 -7.73 -47.58
N GLY A 72 31.03 -6.96 -47.77
CA GLY A 72 30.67 -6.27 -49.04
C GLY A 72 29.34 -6.60 -49.77
N GLY A 73 28.50 -5.58 -50.08
CA GLY A 73 27.78 -5.46 -51.37
C GLY A 73 26.22 -5.43 -51.44
N TYR A 74 25.68 -4.26 -51.80
CA TYR A 74 24.34 -3.82 -52.33
C TYR A 74 23.27 -4.81 -52.87
N GLY A 75 21.99 -4.46 -52.66
CA GLY A 75 20.86 -4.83 -53.53
C GLY A 75 19.45 -4.55 -52.99
N GLN A 76 18.74 -3.53 -53.52
CA GLN A 76 17.32 -3.24 -53.25
C GLN A 76 16.38 -4.26 -53.93
N GLN A 77 15.43 -4.83 -53.18
CA GLN A 77 14.15 -5.31 -53.71
C GLN A 77 13.02 -5.02 -52.72
N ARG A 78 11.99 -4.29 -53.20
CA ARG A 78 10.77 -3.96 -52.44
C ARG A 78 9.95 -5.23 -52.24
N ASN A 79 9.63 -5.55 -50.99
CA ASN A 79 8.85 -6.73 -50.63
C ASN A 79 7.35 -6.44 -50.60
N ALA A 80 6.56 -7.46 -50.91
CA ALA A 80 5.15 -7.48 -51.30
C ALA A 80 4.10 -6.94 -50.28
N ALA A 81 4.53 -6.26 -49.21
CA ALA A 81 3.65 -5.69 -48.19
C ALA A 81 2.95 -4.38 -48.64
N THR A 82 3.48 -3.68 -49.65
CA THR A 82 2.93 -2.39 -50.10
C THR A 82 1.78 -2.53 -51.11
N ASN A 83 1.62 -3.70 -51.75
CA ASN A 83 0.57 -3.94 -52.74
C ASN A 83 -0.74 -4.48 -52.13
N ALA A 84 -0.77 -4.81 -50.83
CA ALA A 84 -1.97 -5.26 -50.13
C ALA A 84 -2.79 -4.11 -49.49
N ALA A 85 -2.28 -2.87 -49.53
CA ALA A 85 -2.89 -1.71 -48.87
C ALA A 85 -3.87 -0.90 -49.75
N ALA A 86 -4.13 -1.33 -51.00
CA ALA A 86 -4.84 -0.51 -52.00
C ALA A 86 -6.29 -0.92 -52.32
N THR A 87 -6.92 -1.85 -51.58
CA THR A 87 -8.21 -2.45 -52.03
C THR A 87 -9.37 -2.44 -51.04
N TYR A 88 -9.41 -1.54 -50.03
CA TYR A 88 -10.65 -1.25 -49.30
C TYR A 88 -10.76 0.23 -48.91
N SER A 89 -11.20 1.06 -49.86
CA SER A 89 -11.56 2.46 -49.63
C SER A 89 -12.99 2.70 -50.10
N TYR A 90 -13.95 2.65 -49.17
CA TYR A 90 -15.17 3.48 -49.19
C TYR A 90 -15.73 3.60 -47.76
N ALA A 91 -15.24 4.58 -46.99
CA ALA A 91 -15.87 4.98 -45.75
C ALA A 91 -17.10 5.86 -46.06
N LYS A 92 -18.30 5.45 -45.62
CA LYS A 92 -19.49 6.30 -45.66
C LYS A 92 -19.27 7.56 -44.79
N PRO A 93 -19.80 8.73 -45.19
CA PRO A 93 -19.65 9.96 -44.41
C PRO A 93 -20.30 9.78 -43.01
N LYS A 94 -19.52 10.01 -41.95
CA LYS A 94 -20.00 9.98 -40.57
C LYS A 94 -21.05 11.10 -40.41
N ARG A 95 -22.30 10.73 -40.11
CA ARG A 95 -23.33 11.69 -39.69
C ARG A 95 -22.83 12.42 -38.43
N GLY A 96 -22.87 13.75 -38.45
CA GLY A 96 -22.52 14.56 -37.30
C GLY A 96 -23.41 14.24 -36.09
N VAL A 97 -22.79 13.91 -34.96
CA VAL A 97 -23.50 13.66 -33.71
C VAL A 97 -24.13 14.98 -33.21
N SER A 98 -25.44 14.96 -32.93
CA SER A 98 -26.22 16.14 -32.50
C SER A 98 -25.60 16.85 -31.29
N LYS A 99 -25.69 18.19 -31.24
CA LYS A 99 -25.31 19.00 -30.07
C LYS A 99 -26.07 18.58 -28.79
N TRP A 100 -27.29 18.06 -28.94
CA TRP A 100 -28.05 17.48 -27.83
C TRP A 100 -27.37 16.24 -27.25
N ILE A 101 -26.84 15.36 -28.10
CA ILE A 101 -26.10 14.17 -27.66
C ILE A 101 -24.72 14.55 -27.08
N LYS A 102 -24.05 15.54 -27.67
CA LYS A 102 -22.71 15.97 -27.23
C LYS A 102 -22.70 16.81 -25.94
N PHE A 103 -23.73 17.61 -25.70
CA PHE A 103 -23.75 18.57 -24.58
C PHE A 103 -25.02 18.48 -23.73
N GLY A 104 -26.18 18.24 -24.35
CA GLY A 104 -27.46 18.13 -23.64
C GLY A 104 -27.55 16.90 -22.74
N ILE A 105 -27.17 15.72 -23.23
CA ILE A 105 -27.17 14.48 -22.46
C ILE A 105 -26.17 14.54 -21.29
N PRO A 106 -24.89 14.94 -21.48
CA PRO A 106 -23.96 15.09 -20.36
C PRO A 106 -24.43 16.11 -19.31
N LEU A 107 -24.98 17.25 -19.73
CA LEU A 107 -25.51 18.26 -18.80
C LEU A 107 -26.72 17.74 -18.03
N LEU A 108 -27.64 17.04 -18.70
CA LEU A 108 -28.80 16.42 -18.06
C LEU A 108 -28.37 15.35 -17.04
N ILE A 109 -27.39 14.52 -17.37
CA ILE A 109 -26.80 13.53 -16.44
C ILE A 109 -26.15 14.23 -15.24
N LEU A 110 -25.48 15.37 -15.44
CA LEU A 110 -24.90 16.15 -14.34
C LEU A 110 -25.97 16.75 -13.42
N ILE A 111 -27.07 17.27 -13.99
CA ILE A 111 -28.20 17.81 -13.23
C ILE A 111 -28.89 16.69 -12.44
N ILE A 112 -29.14 15.53 -13.06
CA ILE A 112 -29.75 14.38 -12.39
C ILE A 112 -28.83 13.86 -11.27
N ALA A 113 -27.53 13.72 -11.52
CA ALA A 113 -26.58 13.31 -10.50
C ALA A 113 -26.55 14.29 -9.32
N GLY A 114 -26.52 15.60 -9.59
CA GLY A 114 -26.59 16.63 -8.56
C GLY A 114 -27.89 16.59 -7.75
N ALA A 115 -29.03 16.38 -8.43
CA ALA A 115 -30.34 16.27 -7.78
C ALA A 115 -30.47 15.00 -6.93
N VAL A 116 -29.97 13.86 -7.40
CA VAL A 116 -29.96 12.59 -6.66
C VAL A 116 -29.06 12.68 -5.43
N LEU A 117 -27.85 13.24 -5.57
CA LEU A 117 -26.92 13.45 -4.45
C LEU A 117 -27.49 14.42 -3.42
N GLY A 118 -28.03 15.56 -3.87
CA GLY A 118 -28.70 16.51 -2.99
C GLY A 118 -29.92 15.92 -2.29
N GLY A 119 -30.68 15.07 -2.98
CA GLY A 119 -31.81 14.33 -2.43
C GLY A 119 -31.38 13.35 -1.35
N ALA A 120 -30.40 12.50 -1.62
CA ALA A 120 -29.89 11.52 -0.66
C ALA A 120 -29.29 12.18 0.58
N ALA A 121 -28.49 13.24 0.39
CA ALA A 121 -27.95 14.02 1.49
C ALA A 121 -29.06 14.63 2.34
N LYS A 122 -30.08 15.24 1.72
CA LYS A 122 -31.21 15.85 2.42
C LYS A 122 -31.99 14.81 3.23
N ASN A 123 -32.27 13.65 2.66
CA ASN A 123 -32.96 12.56 3.34
C ASN A 123 -32.13 12.03 4.53
N GLY A 124 -30.80 12.00 4.37
CA GLY A 124 -29.80 11.59 5.36
C GLY A 124 -29.46 12.60 6.46
N GLY A 125 -30.29 13.61 6.68
CA GLY A 125 -30.01 14.66 7.68
C GLY A 125 -29.02 15.73 7.20
N ASN A 126 -29.01 16.03 5.90
CA ASN A 126 -28.11 16.99 5.23
C ASN A 126 -26.61 16.62 5.27
N ASN A 127 -26.30 15.32 5.32
CA ASN A 127 -24.91 14.85 5.22
C ASN A 127 -24.43 14.87 3.76
N MET A 128 -23.90 16.01 3.32
CA MET A 128 -23.31 16.19 1.99
C MET A 128 -21.95 15.49 1.89
N LEU A 129 -21.49 15.25 0.66
CA LEU A 129 -20.08 14.91 0.41
C LEU A 129 -19.20 16.08 0.85
N PHE A 130 -18.16 15.81 1.63
CA PHE A 130 -17.24 16.86 2.11
C PHE A 130 -16.22 17.28 1.05
N TYR A 131 -15.99 16.46 0.02
CA TYR A 131 -14.97 16.68 -0.99
C TYR A 131 -15.54 16.66 -2.41
N GLN A 132 -14.84 17.31 -3.35
CA GLN A 132 -15.20 17.34 -4.77
C GLN A 132 -14.30 16.46 -5.67
N GLY A 133 -13.14 16.07 -5.15
CA GLY A 133 -12.22 15.15 -5.78
C GLY A 133 -11.08 14.83 -4.82
N THR A 134 -10.11 14.06 -5.30
CA THR A 134 -8.86 13.81 -4.59
C THR A 134 -7.67 14.39 -5.35
N ASP A 135 -6.61 14.72 -4.63
CA ASP A 135 -5.32 15.04 -5.23
C ASP A 135 -4.67 13.78 -5.84
N PRO A 136 -3.50 13.90 -6.50
CA PRO A 136 -2.79 12.75 -7.07
C PRO A 136 -2.33 11.71 -6.04
N TYR A 137 -2.28 12.08 -4.76
CA TYR A 137 -1.97 11.18 -3.65
C TYR A 137 -3.22 10.51 -3.06
N GLY A 138 -4.41 10.78 -3.59
CA GLY A 138 -5.66 10.24 -3.08
C GLY A 138 -6.21 10.95 -1.84
N ASN A 139 -5.65 12.11 -1.47
CA ASN A 139 -6.16 12.93 -0.37
C ASN A 139 -7.37 13.76 -0.83
N PRO A 140 -8.43 13.89 -0.02
CA PRO A 140 -9.62 14.66 -0.37
C PRO A 140 -9.36 16.17 -0.45
N ALA A 141 -9.92 16.79 -1.49
CA ALA A 141 -10.05 18.24 -1.59
C ALA A 141 -11.38 18.70 -0.99
N TYR A 142 -11.35 19.12 0.28
CA TYR A 142 -12.56 19.52 1.03
C TYR A 142 -13.19 20.80 0.51
N VAL A 143 -14.52 20.88 0.65
CA VAL A 143 -15.34 22.02 0.25
C VAL A 143 -15.94 22.64 1.51
N SER A 144 -15.48 23.83 1.87
CA SER A 144 -15.84 24.48 3.14
C SER A 144 -17.34 24.63 3.36
N SER A 145 -18.13 24.85 2.32
CA SER A 145 -19.59 24.99 2.42
C SER A 145 -20.35 23.66 2.64
N GLN A 146 -19.67 22.52 2.57
CA GLN A 146 -20.28 21.18 2.65
C GLN A 146 -19.85 20.39 3.89
N VAL A 147 -18.82 20.86 4.59
CA VAL A 147 -18.25 20.18 5.75
C VAL A 147 -19.09 20.42 7.00
N ASP A 148 -19.46 19.34 7.68
CA ASP A 148 -19.86 19.39 9.09
C ASP A 148 -18.58 19.37 9.95
N THR A 149 -18.32 20.49 10.62
CA THR A 149 -17.11 20.73 11.41
C THR A 149 -17.20 20.15 12.82
N SER A 150 -18.27 19.45 13.19
CA SER A 150 -18.40 18.82 14.50
C SER A 150 -17.38 17.70 14.72
N ALA A 151 -17.10 17.38 15.98
CA ALA A 151 -16.23 16.26 16.31
C ALA A 151 -16.87 14.93 15.88
N PRO A 152 -16.08 13.91 15.51
CA PRO A 152 -16.61 12.62 15.06
C PRO A 152 -17.49 11.96 16.12
N ALA A 153 -18.70 11.57 15.74
CA ALA A 153 -19.63 10.88 16.63
C ALA A 153 -20.64 10.01 15.86
N TYR A 154 -21.20 9.03 16.56
CA TYR A 154 -22.40 8.32 16.13
C TYR A 154 -23.67 9.08 16.57
N ASN A 155 -24.62 9.27 15.66
CA ASN A 155 -25.80 10.12 15.86
C ASN A 155 -26.93 9.50 16.73
N GLY A 156 -26.61 8.86 17.85
CA GLY A 156 -27.58 8.32 18.81
C GLY A 156 -28.17 6.95 18.45
N VAL A 157 -27.77 6.36 17.32
CA VAL A 157 -27.98 4.94 17.00
C VAL A 157 -26.74 4.16 17.45
N VAL A 158 -26.93 2.96 18.00
CA VAL A 158 -25.81 2.07 18.34
C VAL A 158 -24.97 1.84 17.08
N HIS A 159 -23.66 2.03 17.21
CA HIS A 159 -22.68 2.05 16.13
C HIS A 159 -22.66 0.81 15.22
N ASN A 160 -23.37 -0.27 15.57
CA ASN A 160 -23.49 -1.51 14.77
C ASN A 160 -24.93 -1.98 14.50
N GLN A 161 -25.95 -1.13 14.63
CA GLN A 161 -27.38 -1.53 14.56
C GLN A 161 -28.23 -0.74 13.55
N SER A 162 -27.62 -0.18 12.49
CA SER A 162 -28.40 0.57 11.49
C SER A 162 -29.34 -0.29 10.64
N CYS A 163 -29.13 -1.60 10.60
CA CYS A 163 -30.02 -2.55 9.94
C CYS A 163 -30.60 -3.50 11.00
N SER A 164 -31.93 -3.59 11.06
CA SER A 164 -32.61 -4.49 11.99
C SER A 164 -32.48 -5.93 11.53
N ASP A 165 -32.04 -6.80 12.43
CA ASP A 165 -31.87 -8.22 12.17
C ASP A 165 -32.58 -9.03 13.24
N SER A 166 -33.47 -9.94 12.82
CA SER A 166 -34.23 -10.81 13.71
C SER A 166 -33.52 -12.13 14.02
N TRP A 167 -32.35 -12.38 13.41
CA TRP A 167 -31.57 -13.58 13.67
C TRP A 167 -30.87 -13.52 15.03
N THR A 168 -31.01 -14.57 15.82
CA THR A 168 -30.33 -14.71 17.11
C THR A 168 -28.95 -15.32 16.92
N ALA A 169 -27.93 -14.65 17.50
CA ALA A 169 -26.56 -15.15 17.51
C ALA A 169 -26.46 -16.59 18.03
N THR A 170 -25.78 -17.44 17.27
CA THR A 170 -25.57 -18.85 17.61
C THR A 170 -24.29 -19.05 18.42
N ASN A 171 -23.34 -18.11 18.31
CA ASN A 171 -21.99 -18.14 18.87
C ASN A 171 -21.23 -19.43 18.53
N SER A 172 -21.66 -20.15 17.50
CA SER A 172 -21.23 -21.50 17.19
C SER A 172 -20.58 -21.53 15.82
N LEU A 173 -19.39 -22.11 15.76
CA LEU A 173 -18.73 -22.46 14.49
C LEU A 173 -19.43 -23.61 13.76
N THR A 174 -20.33 -24.33 14.46
CA THR A 174 -21.01 -25.50 13.90
C THR A 174 -22.51 -25.31 13.61
N ASN A 175 -23.10 -24.23 14.10
CA ASN A 175 -24.46 -23.84 13.82
C ASN A 175 -24.43 -22.41 13.28
N LEU A 176 -24.22 -22.28 11.98
CA LEU A 176 -24.03 -20.98 11.32
C LEU A 176 -25.37 -20.37 10.90
N ARG A 177 -25.38 -19.05 10.74
CA ARG A 177 -26.48 -18.33 10.06
C ARG A 177 -26.78 -18.95 8.68
N PRO A 178 -28.04 -18.94 8.21
CA PRO A 178 -28.35 -19.16 6.79
C PRO A 178 -27.66 -18.16 5.86
N HIS A 179 -27.52 -18.49 4.58
CA HIS A 179 -26.95 -17.58 3.58
C HIS A 179 -27.86 -16.37 3.29
N PRO A 180 -27.27 -15.19 2.97
CA PRO A 180 -25.85 -14.87 2.99
C PRO A 180 -25.33 -14.67 4.43
N ARG A 181 -24.08 -15.09 4.65
CA ARG A 181 -23.41 -15.06 5.96
C ARG A 181 -21.93 -14.68 5.91
N ILE A 182 -21.37 -14.36 4.75
CA ILE A 182 -19.97 -13.99 4.58
C ILE A 182 -19.84 -12.48 4.44
N MET A 183 -19.41 -11.84 5.52
CA MET A 183 -19.17 -10.39 5.69
C MET A 183 -20.41 -9.49 5.58
N THR A 184 -21.53 -10.03 5.14
CA THR A 184 -22.83 -9.37 5.09
C THR A 184 -23.92 -10.40 5.38
N THR A 185 -25.07 -9.90 5.82
CA THR A 185 -26.26 -10.68 6.17
C THR A 185 -27.43 -10.34 5.26
N GLN A 186 -28.50 -11.15 5.28
CA GLN A 186 -29.73 -10.82 4.55
C GLN A 186 -30.32 -9.48 5.00
N ALA A 187 -30.33 -9.22 6.32
CA ALA A 187 -30.83 -7.97 6.89
C ALA A 187 -30.06 -6.74 6.37
N GLU A 188 -28.74 -6.84 6.21
CA GLU A 188 -27.93 -5.78 5.63
C GLU A 188 -28.24 -5.54 4.14
N TRP A 189 -28.45 -6.61 3.35
CA TRP A 189 -28.90 -6.47 1.97
C TRP A 189 -30.27 -5.81 1.84
N ASP A 190 -31.24 -6.20 2.67
CA ASP A 190 -32.60 -5.66 2.64
C ASP A 190 -32.64 -4.17 3.03
N CYS A 191 -31.76 -3.79 3.95
CA CYS A 191 -31.59 -2.43 4.48
C CYS A 191 -30.81 -1.50 3.53
N LEU A 192 -29.90 -2.05 2.71
CA LEU A 192 -28.95 -1.28 1.93
C LEU A 192 -29.58 -0.27 0.95
N PRO A 193 -30.66 -0.56 0.19
CA PRO A 193 -31.30 0.44 -0.67
C PRO A 193 -31.76 1.68 0.09
N THR A 194 -32.27 1.50 1.32
CA THR A 194 -32.66 2.61 2.20
C THR A 194 -31.43 3.40 2.63
N LYS A 195 -30.33 2.73 3.04
CA LYS A 195 -29.08 3.42 3.38
C LYS A 195 -28.57 4.27 2.20
N ILE A 196 -28.53 3.71 0.99
CA ILE A 196 -28.10 4.42 -0.22
C ILE A 196 -28.97 5.65 -0.47
N ALA A 197 -30.29 5.52 -0.41
CA ALA A 197 -31.23 6.63 -0.64
C ALA A 197 -31.16 7.76 0.42
N ASN A 198 -30.45 7.52 1.54
CA ASN A 198 -30.32 8.44 2.66
C ASN A 198 -28.85 8.77 2.98
N ASP A 199 -27.88 8.47 2.11
CA ASP A 199 -26.50 8.87 2.33
C ASP A 199 -25.79 9.18 1.01
N ALA A 200 -25.16 10.37 0.96
CA ALA A 200 -24.51 10.87 -0.25
C ALA A 200 -23.28 10.05 -0.64
N TYR A 201 -22.51 9.55 0.33
CA TYR A 201 -21.32 8.74 0.07
C TYR A 201 -21.71 7.38 -0.48
N LEU A 202 -22.65 6.70 0.18
CA LEU A 202 -23.19 5.43 -0.32
C LEU A 202 -23.81 5.57 -1.73
N THR A 203 -24.46 6.70 -2.02
CA THR A 203 -24.98 6.99 -3.36
C THR A 203 -23.86 7.06 -4.41
N VAL A 204 -22.76 7.77 -4.12
CA VAL A 204 -21.62 7.86 -5.03
C VAL A 204 -20.94 6.50 -5.19
N TRP A 205 -20.66 5.81 -4.09
CA TRP A 205 -19.97 4.52 -4.11
C TRP A 205 -20.78 3.47 -4.86
N ASN A 206 -22.11 3.42 -4.66
CA ASN A 206 -23.00 2.59 -5.45
C ASN A 206 -22.82 2.87 -6.96
N SER A 207 -22.85 4.14 -7.37
CA SER A 207 -22.63 4.49 -8.78
C SER A 207 -21.24 4.09 -9.29
N THR A 208 -20.19 4.25 -8.47
CA THR A 208 -18.82 3.84 -8.81
C THR A 208 -18.73 2.34 -9.03
N ILE A 209 -19.31 1.53 -8.13
CA ILE A 209 -19.33 0.07 -8.24
C ILE A 209 -20.06 -0.37 -9.51
N PHE A 210 -21.24 0.21 -9.81
CA PHE A 210 -21.98 -0.11 -11.05
C PHE A 210 -21.21 0.28 -12.33
N ASN A 211 -20.53 1.42 -12.32
CA ASN A 211 -19.69 1.85 -13.44
C ASN A 211 -18.52 0.87 -13.65
N ASN A 212 -17.84 0.46 -12.58
CA ASN A 212 -16.74 -0.50 -12.65
C ASN A 212 -17.22 -1.88 -13.13
N ALA A 213 -18.33 -2.39 -12.58
CA ALA A 213 -18.99 -3.61 -13.01
C ALA A 213 -19.28 -3.57 -14.53
N SER A 214 -19.83 -2.46 -15.03
CA SER A 214 -20.11 -2.24 -16.45
C SER A 214 -18.85 -2.25 -17.31
N ASN A 215 -17.80 -1.57 -16.86
CA ASN A 215 -16.53 -1.52 -17.59
C ASN A 215 -15.93 -2.93 -17.71
N TRP A 216 -15.88 -3.70 -16.62
CA TRP A 216 -15.31 -5.05 -16.64
C TRP A 216 -16.18 -6.06 -17.39
N ALA A 217 -17.50 -5.90 -17.42
CA ALA A 217 -18.36 -6.83 -18.14
C ALA A 217 -18.06 -6.88 -19.65
N SER A 218 -17.52 -5.78 -20.20
CA SER A 218 -17.06 -5.71 -21.59
C SER A 218 -15.66 -6.30 -21.84
N GLN A 219 -14.90 -6.62 -20.77
CA GLN A 219 -13.54 -7.14 -20.86
C GLN A 219 -13.53 -8.67 -20.96
N PRO A 220 -12.49 -9.26 -21.58
CA PRO A 220 -12.28 -10.71 -21.55
C PRO A 220 -12.13 -11.21 -20.11
N TYR A 221 -12.24 -12.54 -19.94
CA TYR A 221 -11.89 -13.18 -18.68
C TYR A 221 -10.45 -12.83 -18.30
N VAL A 222 -10.18 -12.76 -16.99
CA VAL A 222 -8.83 -12.51 -16.51
C VAL A 222 -7.94 -13.67 -16.98
N ALA A 223 -6.83 -13.31 -17.63
CA ALA A 223 -5.87 -14.28 -18.15
C ALA A 223 -5.06 -14.90 -17.01
N TYR A 224 -4.72 -16.18 -17.15
CA TYR A 224 -3.87 -16.90 -16.21
C TYR A 224 -2.39 -16.60 -16.52
N VAL A 225 -1.84 -15.59 -15.86
CA VAL A 225 -0.46 -15.12 -16.05
C VAL A 225 0.22 -15.06 -14.69
N ALA A 226 1.41 -15.67 -14.58
CA ALA A 226 2.24 -15.56 -13.40
C ALA A 226 3.25 -14.41 -13.58
N ASP A 227 3.45 -13.63 -12.52
CA ASP A 227 4.47 -12.59 -12.43
C ASP A 227 5.73 -13.17 -11.76
N GLY A 228 6.86 -13.11 -12.46
CA GLY A 228 8.11 -13.72 -12.00
C GLY A 228 8.08 -15.25 -11.80
N GLY A 229 7.09 -15.93 -12.37
CA GLY A 229 6.90 -17.37 -12.22
C GLY A 229 6.04 -17.77 -11.01
N PHE A 230 5.64 -19.05 -10.97
CA PHE A 230 4.65 -19.56 -10.00
C PHE A 230 5.15 -19.67 -8.56
N THR A 231 6.47 -19.66 -8.36
CA THR A 231 7.12 -19.64 -7.05
C THR A 231 7.68 -18.27 -6.66
N GLY A 232 7.66 -17.29 -7.59
CA GLY A 232 7.99 -15.89 -7.34
C GLY A 232 6.76 -15.14 -6.83
N SER A 233 6.36 -14.06 -7.53
CA SER A 233 5.15 -13.30 -7.21
C SER A 233 3.84 -14.03 -7.58
N GLY A 234 3.93 -15.14 -8.32
CA GLY A 234 2.81 -16.05 -8.56
C GLY A 234 1.72 -15.42 -9.43
N ILE A 235 0.48 -15.79 -9.17
CA ILE A 235 -0.72 -15.28 -9.86
C ILE A 235 -1.53 -14.32 -8.95
N LEU A 236 -0.89 -13.71 -7.96
CA LEU A 236 -1.59 -12.93 -6.92
C LEU A 236 -2.46 -11.82 -7.50
N ASP A 237 -1.93 -11.12 -8.49
CA ASP A 237 -2.62 -10.05 -9.21
C ASP A 237 -3.83 -10.58 -9.99
N VAL A 238 -3.73 -11.77 -10.58
CA VAL A 238 -4.86 -12.46 -11.23
C VAL A 238 -5.95 -12.79 -10.21
N SER A 239 -5.58 -13.37 -9.07
CA SER A 239 -6.54 -13.69 -7.99
C SER A 239 -7.27 -12.45 -7.48
N ARG A 240 -6.56 -11.34 -7.28
CA ARG A 240 -7.14 -10.09 -6.77
C ARG A 240 -7.95 -9.33 -7.83
N ALA A 241 -7.54 -9.37 -9.09
CA ALA A 241 -8.34 -8.85 -10.20
C ALA A 241 -9.68 -9.59 -10.33
N ILE A 242 -9.67 -10.93 -10.21
CA ILE A 242 -10.90 -11.74 -10.19
C ILE A 242 -11.76 -11.36 -8.98
N GLN A 243 -11.18 -11.28 -7.79
CA GLN A 243 -11.93 -10.94 -6.57
C GLN A 243 -12.65 -9.59 -6.68
N MET A 244 -11.98 -8.54 -7.16
CA MET A 244 -12.59 -7.22 -7.31
C MET A 244 -13.77 -7.25 -8.30
N ARG A 245 -13.63 -7.96 -9.43
CA ARG A 245 -14.70 -8.15 -10.42
C ARG A 245 -15.86 -8.95 -9.82
N VAL A 246 -15.57 -10.03 -9.10
CA VAL A 246 -16.54 -10.90 -8.45
C VAL A 246 -17.41 -10.13 -7.46
N LYS A 247 -16.81 -9.39 -6.53
CA LYS A 247 -17.52 -8.55 -5.56
C LYS A 247 -18.49 -7.60 -6.26
N SER A 248 -18.01 -6.94 -7.32
CA SER A 248 -18.76 -5.88 -8.00
C SER A 248 -19.92 -6.41 -8.84
N TRP A 249 -19.76 -7.52 -9.56
CA TRP A 249 -20.86 -8.13 -10.30
C TRP A 249 -21.89 -8.80 -9.39
N ALA A 250 -21.46 -9.45 -8.31
CA ALA A 250 -22.39 -10.00 -7.32
C ALA A 250 -23.24 -8.88 -6.70
N TYR A 251 -22.61 -7.78 -6.30
CA TYR A 251 -23.29 -6.59 -5.79
C TYR A 251 -24.25 -5.98 -6.81
N ALA A 252 -23.79 -5.75 -8.04
CA ALA A 252 -24.60 -5.17 -9.10
C ALA A 252 -25.83 -6.05 -9.43
N TYR A 253 -25.66 -7.38 -9.44
CA TYR A 253 -26.78 -8.31 -9.58
C TYR A 253 -27.77 -8.17 -8.41
N LYS A 254 -27.33 -8.25 -7.15
CA LYS A 254 -28.23 -8.19 -5.99
C LYS A 254 -29.06 -6.91 -5.93
N LEU A 255 -28.50 -5.76 -6.33
CA LEU A 255 -29.22 -4.49 -6.31
C LEU A 255 -30.10 -4.23 -7.54
N SER A 256 -29.80 -4.85 -8.68
CA SER A 256 -30.53 -4.58 -9.93
C SER A 256 -31.43 -5.71 -10.42
N ASN A 257 -31.22 -6.93 -9.92
CA ASN A 257 -31.77 -8.18 -10.47
C ASN A 257 -31.49 -8.39 -11.97
N ASN A 258 -30.51 -7.68 -12.54
CA ASN A 258 -30.14 -7.84 -13.94
C ASN A 258 -29.24 -9.07 -14.11
N THR A 259 -29.79 -10.12 -14.73
CA THR A 259 -29.12 -11.42 -14.90
C THR A 259 -27.82 -11.34 -15.69
N MET A 260 -27.61 -10.31 -16.52
CA MET A 260 -26.33 -10.09 -17.21
C MET A 260 -25.13 -10.14 -16.25
N TRP A 261 -25.27 -9.55 -15.06
CA TRP A 261 -24.19 -9.53 -14.06
C TRP A 261 -23.92 -10.92 -13.49
N LYS A 262 -24.98 -11.67 -13.18
CA LYS A 262 -24.88 -13.05 -12.70
C LYS A 262 -24.25 -13.96 -13.76
N ASP A 263 -24.69 -13.86 -15.00
CA ASP A 263 -24.18 -14.65 -16.12
C ASP A 263 -22.70 -14.35 -16.38
N ARG A 264 -22.32 -13.06 -16.38
CA ARG A 264 -20.93 -12.63 -16.53
C ARG A 264 -20.05 -13.09 -15.38
N LEU A 265 -20.56 -13.02 -14.15
CA LEU A 265 -19.89 -13.50 -12.95
C LEU A 265 -19.65 -15.01 -13.03
N TYR A 266 -20.67 -15.79 -13.37
CA TYR A 266 -20.55 -17.24 -13.51
C TYR A 266 -19.52 -17.62 -14.58
N ALA A 267 -19.51 -16.94 -15.71
CA ALA A 267 -18.52 -17.18 -16.77
C ALA A 267 -17.08 -16.94 -16.29
N GLU A 268 -16.83 -15.91 -15.49
CA GLU A 268 -15.51 -15.63 -14.89
C GLU A 268 -15.10 -16.72 -13.90
N LEU A 269 -16.01 -17.11 -12.99
CA LEU A 269 -15.75 -18.17 -12.00
C LEU A 269 -15.49 -19.51 -12.69
N ASN A 270 -16.27 -19.84 -13.72
CA ASN A 270 -16.09 -21.08 -14.48
C ASN A 270 -14.76 -21.10 -15.23
N ASN A 271 -14.30 -19.95 -15.75
CA ASN A 271 -12.97 -19.79 -16.31
C ASN A 271 -11.87 -20.00 -15.25
N ALA A 272 -11.97 -19.33 -14.10
CA ALA A 272 -11.00 -19.42 -13.00
C ALA A 272 -10.99 -20.79 -12.29
N ALA A 273 -12.05 -21.57 -12.44
CA ALA A 273 -12.10 -22.97 -12.03
C ALA A 273 -11.47 -23.94 -13.06
N GLY A 274 -11.05 -23.42 -14.23
CA GLY A 274 -10.47 -24.22 -15.31
C GLY A 274 -11.48 -25.08 -16.09
N ASN A 275 -12.76 -24.70 -16.08
CA ASN A 275 -13.86 -25.43 -16.72
C ASN A 275 -14.23 -24.89 -18.12
N THR A 276 -13.35 -24.09 -18.73
CA THR A 276 -13.54 -23.54 -20.07
C THR A 276 -12.35 -23.91 -20.95
N ASN A 277 -12.44 -23.61 -22.25
CA ASN A 277 -11.34 -23.82 -23.18
C ASN A 277 -10.19 -22.80 -23.00
N ASN A 278 -10.40 -21.75 -22.19
CA ASN A 278 -9.33 -20.83 -21.86
C ASN A 278 -8.42 -21.47 -20.80
N PHE A 279 -7.12 -21.30 -21.01
CA PHE A 279 -6.12 -21.84 -20.11
C PHE A 279 -6.20 -21.16 -18.74
N PHE A 280 -6.37 -21.97 -17.68
CA PHE A 280 -6.32 -21.51 -16.30
C PHE A 280 -5.76 -22.63 -15.42
N GLY A 281 -4.57 -22.46 -14.87
CA GLY A 281 -3.88 -23.46 -14.05
C GLY A 281 -2.62 -24.04 -14.69
N GLN A 282 -1.69 -24.51 -13.86
CA GLN A 282 -0.44 -25.14 -14.28
C GLN A 282 -0.15 -26.37 -13.40
N ASN A 283 0.51 -27.39 -13.96
CA ASN A 283 0.99 -28.57 -13.23
C ASN A 283 -0.11 -29.30 -12.44
N GLY A 284 -1.31 -29.37 -13.00
CA GLY A 284 -2.47 -30.00 -12.35
C GLY A 284 -3.11 -29.16 -11.23
N THR A 285 -2.58 -27.97 -10.94
CA THR A 285 -3.15 -27.01 -9.98
C THR A 285 -3.85 -25.87 -10.72
N ARG A 286 -4.83 -25.21 -10.06
CA ARG A 286 -5.53 -24.05 -10.64
C ARG A 286 -5.12 -22.75 -9.95
N TRP A 287 -5.21 -22.69 -8.62
CA TRP A 287 -5.03 -21.45 -7.86
C TRP A 287 -3.62 -21.29 -7.26
N ASN A 288 -2.64 -22.00 -7.81
CA ASN A 288 -1.22 -21.94 -7.44
C ASN A 288 -0.96 -22.08 -5.92
N PRO A 289 -1.14 -23.27 -5.32
CA PRO A 289 -0.95 -23.45 -3.88
C PRO A 289 0.50 -23.32 -3.40
N ALA A 290 1.48 -23.23 -4.32
CA ALA A 290 2.88 -22.97 -3.98
C ALA A 290 3.09 -21.53 -3.48
N HIS A 291 2.40 -20.56 -4.07
CA HIS A 291 2.33 -19.19 -3.56
C HIS A 291 0.95 -18.98 -2.91
N PHE A 292 0.83 -19.34 -1.62
CA PHE A 292 -0.48 -19.57 -1.02
C PHE A 292 -1.39 -18.34 -0.88
N LEU A 293 -0.85 -17.12 -0.99
CA LEU A 293 -1.65 -15.89 -1.12
C LEU A 293 -2.58 -15.96 -2.35
N ASP A 294 -2.12 -16.57 -3.45
CA ASP A 294 -2.89 -16.74 -4.69
C ASP A 294 -4.15 -17.55 -4.42
N THR A 295 -3.96 -18.68 -3.72
CA THR A 295 -5.02 -19.61 -3.35
C THR A 295 -5.98 -18.97 -2.35
N ALA A 296 -5.47 -18.24 -1.37
CA ALA A 296 -6.28 -17.61 -0.33
C ALA A 296 -7.18 -16.49 -0.89
N GLU A 297 -6.64 -15.60 -1.72
CA GLU A 297 -7.41 -14.52 -2.36
C GLU A 297 -8.48 -15.08 -3.32
N MET A 298 -8.14 -16.13 -4.08
CA MET A 298 -9.10 -16.81 -4.97
C MET A 298 -10.20 -17.53 -4.19
N THR A 299 -9.83 -18.21 -3.10
CA THR A 299 -10.80 -18.87 -2.20
C THR A 299 -11.79 -17.85 -1.64
N SER A 300 -11.29 -16.70 -1.19
CA SER A 300 -12.15 -15.62 -0.69
C SER A 300 -13.07 -15.05 -1.78
N ALA A 301 -12.58 -14.90 -3.02
CA ALA A 301 -13.40 -14.46 -4.15
C ALA A 301 -14.58 -15.42 -4.42
N PHE A 302 -14.29 -16.72 -4.52
CA PHE A 302 -15.33 -17.73 -4.75
C PHE A 302 -16.30 -17.82 -3.56
N ALA A 303 -15.81 -17.67 -2.33
CA ALA A 303 -16.64 -17.66 -1.13
C ALA A 303 -17.69 -16.53 -1.16
N MET A 304 -17.29 -15.31 -1.52
CA MET A 304 -18.21 -14.18 -1.65
C MET A 304 -19.26 -14.43 -2.74
N ALA A 305 -18.86 -14.94 -3.91
CA ALA A 305 -19.82 -15.28 -4.97
C ALA A 305 -20.80 -16.39 -4.56
N TYR A 306 -20.30 -17.45 -3.93
CA TYR A 306 -21.10 -18.57 -3.46
C TYR A 306 -22.16 -18.11 -2.47
N ASP A 307 -21.73 -17.36 -1.46
CA ASP A 307 -22.56 -16.97 -0.32
C ASP A 307 -23.55 -15.85 -0.68
N TRP A 308 -23.09 -14.77 -1.32
CA TRP A 308 -23.94 -13.60 -1.59
C TRP A 308 -25.07 -13.91 -2.58
N LEU A 309 -24.81 -14.82 -3.53
CA LEU A 309 -25.78 -15.26 -4.53
C LEU A 309 -26.30 -16.69 -4.26
N TYR A 310 -26.16 -17.21 -3.03
CA TYR A 310 -26.47 -18.61 -2.71
C TYR A 310 -27.85 -19.04 -3.21
N ASN A 311 -28.89 -18.27 -2.91
CA ASN A 311 -30.27 -18.57 -3.31
C ASN A 311 -30.56 -18.25 -4.79
N ASP A 312 -29.68 -17.49 -5.45
CA ASP A 312 -29.82 -17.05 -6.83
C ASP A 312 -29.17 -18.03 -7.82
N TRP A 313 -28.16 -18.78 -7.39
CA TRP A 313 -27.55 -19.84 -8.18
C TRP A 313 -28.50 -21.03 -8.39
N ASN A 314 -28.47 -21.63 -9.58
CA ASN A 314 -29.05 -22.95 -9.77
C ASN A 314 -28.14 -24.03 -9.14
N THR A 315 -28.65 -25.25 -9.02
CA THR A 315 -27.93 -26.35 -8.35
C THR A 315 -26.58 -26.68 -9.00
N THR A 316 -26.49 -26.60 -10.33
CA THR A 316 -25.24 -26.86 -11.07
C THR A 316 -24.22 -25.75 -10.82
N GLU A 317 -24.64 -24.49 -10.92
CA GLU A 317 -23.80 -23.33 -10.66
C GLU A 317 -23.24 -23.36 -9.23
N ARG A 318 -24.12 -23.55 -8.25
CA ARG A 318 -23.78 -23.63 -6.82
C ARG A 318 -22.82 -24.80 -6.54
N THR A 319 -23.07 -25.96 -7.14
CA THR A 319 -22.18 -27.14 -7.00
C THR A 319 -20.80 -26.89 -7.61
N MET A 320 -20.72 -26.26 -8.78
CA MET A 320 -19.44 -25.93 -9.43
C MET A 320 -18.59 -25.01 -8.53
N ILE A 321 -19.19 -23.93 -8.02
CA ILE A 321 -18.49 -22.95 -7.19
C ILE A 321 -18.03 -23.58 -5.87
N ARG A 322 -18.90 -24.35 -5.18
CA ARG A 322 -18.53 -25.08 -3.96
C ARG A 322 -17.37 -26.05 -4.20
N ASN A 323 -17.45 -26.84 -5.26
CA ASN A 323 -16.43 -27.84 -5.55
C ASN A 323 -15.08 -27.18 -5.87
N ALA A 324 -15.07 -26.02 -6.55
CA ALA A 324 -13.84 -25.26 -6.76
C ALA A 324 -13.23 -24.77 -5.43
N ILE A 325 -14.05 -24.23 -4.50
CA ILE A 325 -13.60 -23.84 -3.15
C ILE A 325 -12.95 -25.01 -2.42
N VAL A 326 -13.59 -26.18 -2.42
CA VAL A 326 -13.07 -27.37 -1.75
C VAL A 326 -11.78 -27.86 -2.42
N GLN A 327 -11.80 -28.06 -3.73
CA GLN A 327 -10.72 -28.73 -4.46
C GLN A 327 -9.47 -27.86 -4.58
N TYR A 328 -9.63 -26.55 -4.83
CA TYR A 328 -8.52 -25.66 -5.12
C TYR A 328 -8.18 -24.70 -3.98
N GLY A 329 -9.05 -24.57 -2.98
CA GLY A 329 -8.80 -23.78 -1.77
C GLY A 329 -8.56 -24.65 -0.54
N LEU A 330 -9.60 -25.34 -0.07
CA LEU A 330 -9.59 -25.99 1.24
C LEU A 330 -8.70 -27.24 1.31
N TYR A 331 -8.68 -28.09 0.28
CA TYR A 331 -7.77 -29.24 0.24
C TYR A 331 -6.29 -28.82 0.22
N PRO A 332 -5.87 -27.85 -0.61
CA PRO A 332 -4.54 -27.26 -0.47
C PRO A 332 -4.28 -26.67 0.90
N GLY A 333 -5.26 -25.98 1.51
CA GLY A 333 -5.16 -25.48 2.88
C GLY A 333 -4.89 -26.57 3.92
N LEU A 334 -5.58 -27.71 3.84
CA LEU A 334 -5.31 -28.85 4.72
C LEU A 334 -3.88 -29.37 4.53
N ASN A 335 -3.40 -29.45 3.28
CA ASN A 335 -2.02 -29.83 2.99
C ASN A 335 -1.03 -28.84 3.60
N GLN A 336 -1.28 -27.53 3.47
CA GLN A 336 -0.44 -26.49 4.07
C GLN A 336 -0.36 -26.62 5.59
N TYR A 337 -1.47 -26.95 6.27
CA TYR A 337 -1.40 -27.21 7.72
C TYR A 337 -0.65 -28.51 8.06
N ALA A 338 -0.74 -29.54 7.21
CA ALA A 338 -0.13 -30.84 7.44
C ALA A 338 1.38 -30.90 7.13
N THR A 339 1.92 -29.95 6.37
CA THR A 339 3.29 -30.01 5.83
C THR A 339 4.10 -28.74 6.14
N PRO A 340 5.45 -28.77 6.04
CA PRO A 340 6.28 -27.57 6.20
C PRO A 340 6.03 -26.47 5.15
N ASP A 341 5.39 -26.78 4.03
CA ASP A 341 5.05 -25.82 2.97
C ASP A 341 4.27 -24.61 3.52
N GLY A 342 3.47 -24.84 4.57
CA GLY A 342 2.65 -23.82 5.22
C GLY A 342 3.44 -22.95 6.19
N TRP A 343 4.62 -22.48 5.80
CA TRP A 343 5.55 -21.74 6.67
C TRP A 343 4.92 -20.52 7.36
N TRP A 344 3.93 -19.88 6.73
CA TRP A 344 3.21 -18.71 7.23
C TRP A 344 2.35 -19.01 8.47
N LYS A 345 2.08 -20.30 8.76
CA LYS A 345 1.37 -20.72 9.97
C LYS A 345 2.28 -20.80 11.20
N GLU A 346 3.60 -20.82 10.99
CA GLU A 346 4.56 -21.00 12.08
C GLU A 346 4.73 -19.69 12.88
N PRO A 347 4.87 -19.75 14.21
CA PRO A 347 5.00 -18.54 15.03
C PRO A 347 6.13 -17.61 14.59
N VAL A 348 7.27 -18.13 14.16
CA VAL A 348 8.44 -17.32 13.76
C VAL A 348 8.20 -16.46 12.50
N ASN A 349 7.23 -16.84 11.66
CA ASN A 349 6.90 -16.13 10.42
C ASN A 349 5.44 -15.63 10.38
N GLY A 350 4.70 -15.80 11.48
CA GLY A 350 3.24 -15.72 11.48
C GLY A 350 2.67 -14.35 11.85
N ASP A 351 3.50 -13.37 12.18
CA ASP A 351 3.06 -12.06 12.65
C ASP A 351 2.79 -11.02 11.55
N GLY A 352 2.84 -11.38 10.27
CA GLY A 352 2.64 -10.46 9.13
C GLY A 352 1.45 -10.80 8.24
N ASN A 353 1.41 -10.15 7.07
CA ASN A 353 0.30 -10.21 6.13
C ASN A 353 -0.02 -11.64 5.68
N TRP A 354 0.99 -12.49 5.47
CA TRP A 354 0.80 -13.86 4.98
C TRP A 354 -0.12 -14.65 5.88
N ASN A 355 0.10 -14.59 7.19
CA ASN A 355 -0.75 -15.28 8.15
C ASN A 355 -2.21 -14.79 8.08
N CYS A 356 -2.40 -13.47 8.10
CA CYS A 356 -3.73 -12.87 8.09
C CYS A 356 -4.50 -13.16 6.79
N VAL A 357 -3.83 -13.06 5.64
CA VAL A 357 -4.45 -13.26 4.32
C VAL A 357 -4.73 -14.74 4.05
N CYS A 358 -3.75 -15.62 4.30
CA CYS A 358 -3.89 -17.05 4.06
C CYS A 358 -5.00 -17.66 4.92
N ASN A 359 -4.94 -17.43 6.23
CA ASN A 359 -5.99 -17.91 7.13
C ASN A 359 -7.34 -17.23 6.86
N GLY A 360 -7.35 -15.93 6.54
CA GLY A 360 -8.58 -15.20 6.23
C GLY A 360 -9.31 -15.72 4.99
N GLY A 361 -8.57 -16.02 3.92
CA GLY A 361 -9.11 -16.64 2.71
C GLY A 361 -9.67 -18.04 2.98
N LEU A 362 -8.92 -18.87 3.70
CA LEU A 362 -9.36 -20.22 4.08
C LEU A 362 -10.60 -20.20 4.99
N LEU A 363 -10.60 -19.35 6.01
CA LEU A 363 -11.71 -19.22 6.95
C LEU A 363 -12.99 -18.75 6.24
N THR A 364 -12.88 -17.74 5.36
CA THR A 364 -14.03 -17.26 4.58
C THR A 364 -14.58 -18.34 3.64
N GLY A 365 -13.72 -19.09 2.95
CA GLY A 365 -14.13 -20.23 2.11
C GLY A 365 -14.81 -21.35 2.88
N ALA A 366 -14.25 -21.74 4.02
CA ALA A 366 -14.80 -22.81 4.84
C ALA A 366 -16.15 -22.41 5.46
N LEU A 367 -16.26 -21.18 6.02
CA LEU A 367 -17.53 -20.66 6.53
C LEU A 367 -18.59 -20.55 5.42
N ALA A 368 -18.19 -20.25 4.18
CA ALA A 368 -19.13 -20.12 3.07
C ALA A 368 -19.81 -21.44 2.71
N ILE A 369 -19.10 -22.57 2.78
CA ILE A 369 -19.62 -23.87 2.31
C ILE A 369 -20.02 -24.84 3.43
N ARG A 370 -19.70 -24.51 4.69
CA ARG A 370 -19.92 -25.42 5.81
C ARG A 370 -21.40 -25.81 5.95
N GLY A 371 -21.68 -27.11 5.96
CA GLY A 371 -23.04 -27.65 6.02
C GLY A 371 -23.71 -27.81 4.65
N ASP A 372 -23.04 -27.38 3.58
CA ASP A 372 -23.41 -27.68 2.20
C ASP A 372 -22.50 -28.74 1.59
N GLY A 373 -23.03 -29.54 0.65
CA GLY A 373 -22.28 -30.62 0.01
C GLY A 373 -22.38 -31.93 0.78
N ASP A 374 -21.36 -32.78 0.64
CA ASP A 374 -21.31 -34.07 1.33
C ASP A 374 -20.65 -33.96 2.71
N ALA A 375 -20.64 -35.09 3.44
CA ALA A 375 -20.02 -35.16 4.76
C ALA A 375 -18.51 -34.82 4.74
N ASN A 376 -17.81 -35.12 3.65
CA ASN A 376 -16.38 -34.85 3.52
C ASN A 376 -16.10 -33.36 3.35
N ALA A 377 -16.91 -32.66 2.54
CA ALA A 377 -16.82 -31.21 2.38
C ALA A 377 -17.10 -30.49 3.71
N THR A 378 -18.09 -30.95 4.48
CA THR A 378 -18.38 -30.40 5.81
C THR A 378 -17.23 -30.65 6.78
N ALA A 379 -16.70 -31.88 6.85
CA ALA A 379 -15.55 -32.21 7.72
C ALA A 379 -14.29 -31.41 7.34
N THR A 380 -14.05 -31.19 6.05
CA THR A 380 -12.97 -30.35 5.53
C THR A 380 -13.12 -28.90 5.99
N ALA A 381 -14.33 -28.34 5.86
CA ALA A 381 -14.62 -26.99 6.32
C ALA A 381 -14.43 -26.86 7.84
N ASP A 382 -14.92 -27.83 8.63
CA ASP A 382 -14.72 -27.87 10.08
C ASP A 382 -13.24 -27.85 10.47
N SER A 383 -12.43 -28.69 9.82
CA SER A 383 -10.99 -28.74 10.06
C SER A 383 -10.30 -27.41 9.72
N ILE A 384 -10.64 -26.81 8.58
CA ILE A 384 -10.06 -25.52 8.18
C ILE A 384 -10.48 -24.40 9.13
N ILE A 385 -11.75 -24.32 9.52
CA ILE A 385 -12.24 -23.29 10.47
C ILE A 385 -11.43 -23.36 11.77
N ASN A 386 -11.24 -24.56 12.32
CA ASN A 386 -10.51 -24.75 13.57
C ASN A 386 -9.03 -24.37 13.42
N SER A 387 -8.35 -24.85 12.36
CA SER A 387 -6.95 -24.55 12.12
C SER A 387 -6.72 -23.06 11.86
N ALA A 388 -7.51 -22.46 10.98
CA ALA A 388 -7.35 -21.06 10.59
C ALA A 388 -7.61 -20.10 11.76
N LEU A 389 -8.72 -20.30 12.49
CA LEU A 389 -9.03 -19.45 13.63
C LEU A 389 -7.99 -19.57 14.75
N THR A 390 -7.55 -20.79 15.07
CA THR A 390 -6.51 -21.01 16.09
C THR A 390 -5.20 -20.33 15.68
N ASN A 391 -4.82 -20.48 14.42
CA ASN A 391 -3.58 -19.93 13.91
C ASN A 391 -3.61 -18.40 13.84
N MET A 392 -4.71 -17.80 13.39
CA MET A 392 -4.86 -16.33 13.41
C MET A 392 -4.75 -15.75 14.82
N LYS A 393 -5.40 -16.39 15.80
CA LYS A 393 -5.32 -15.99 17.20
C LYS A 393 -3.90 -16.02 17.73
N ALA A 394 -3.15 -17.06 17.39
CA ALA A 394 -1.77 -17.22 17.83
C ALA A 394 -0.83 -16.23 17.14
N ASN A 395 -1.06 -15.94 15.84
CA ASN A 395 -0.06 -15.36 14.94
C ASN A 395 -0.50 -14.03 14.32
N CYS A 396 -1.49 -14.01 13.42
CA CYS A 396 -1.99 -12.77 12.78
C CYS A 396 -2.28 -11.66 13.79
N MET A 397 -2.87 -11.99 14.94
CA MET A 397 -3.19 -11.01 15.97
C MET A 397 -1.96 -10.37 16.65
N ARG A 398 -0.74 -10.86 16.41
CA ARG A 398 0.52 -10.22 16.86
C ARG A 398 1.05 -9.16 15.89
N GLY A 399 0.49 -9.03 14.70
CA GLY A 399 0.99 -8.09 13.68
C GLY A 399 0.79 -6.62 13.99
N VAL A 400 -0.11 -6.29 14.92
CA VAL A 400 -0.29 -4.94 15.46
C VAL A 400 0.41 -4.84 16.82
N TYR A 401 1.34 -3.91 16.94
CA TYR A 401 2.07 -3.59 18.17
C TYR A 401 1.21 -2.81 19.17
N ASP A 402 1.75 -2.55 20.37
CA ASP A 402 0.97 -2.00 21.48
C ASP A 402 0.53 -0.55 21.26
N ASP A 403 1.26 0.19 20.43
CA ASP A 403 0.97 1.56 20.01
C ASP A 403 0.06 1.65 18.76
N GLY A 404 -0.21 0.51 18.11
CA GLY A 404 -0.98 0.39 16.86
C GLY A 404 -0.16 0.18 15.59
N THR A 405 1.17 0.29 15.66
CA THR A 405 2.07 0.12 14.52
C THR A 405 1.96 -1.28 13.92
N TRP A 406 2.02 -1.37 12.59
CA TRP A 406 2.05 -2.64 11.87
C TRP A 406 3.47 -3.19 11.80
N THR A 407 3.64 -4.49 12.00
CA THR A 407 4.97 -5.13 12.10
C THR A 407 5.80 -5.06 10.81
N GLU A 408 5.19 -4.97 9.64
CA GLU A 408 5.91 -4.93 8.34
C GLU A 408 6.16 -3.48 7.89
N THR A 409 5.30 -2.95 7.02
CA THR A 409 5.36 -1.57 6.50
C THR A 409 3.97 -0.94 6.41
N ALA A 410 3.92 0.38 6.22
CA ALA A 410 2.68 1.11 6.01
C ALA A 410 1.85 0.60 4.83
N ASN A 411 2.50 0.03 3.81
CA ASN A 411 1.81 -0.55 2.66
C ASN A 411 1.34 -1.98 2.93
N TYR A 412 2.16 -2.82 3.58
CA TYR A 412 1.76 -4.19 3.94
C TYR A 412 0.63 -4.24 4.97
N TRP A 413 0.45 -3.17 5.75
CA TRP A 413 -0.71 -2.99 6.62
C TRP A 413 -2.03 -3.17 5.88
N TYR A 414 -2.16 -2.63 4.66
CA TYR A 414 -3.38 -2.80 3.85
C TYR A 414 -3.67 -4.28 3.66
N PHE A 415 -2.65 -5.05 3.29
CA PHE A 415 -2.83 -6.44 2.90
C PHE A 415 -3.19 -7.31 4.10
N GLY A 416 -2.39 -7.25 5.17
CA GLY A 416 -2.63 -8.01 6.40
C GLY A 416 -3.96 -7.65 7.06
N THR A 417 -4.22 -6.36 7.29
CA THR A 417 -5.42 -5.94 8.04
C THR A 417 -6.71 -6.07 7.23
N ASN A 418 -6.68 -5.96 5.90
CA ASN A 418 -7.85 -6.25 5.08
C ASN A 418 -8.19 -7.75 5.11
N GLY A 419 -7.18 -8.63 5.02
CA GLY A 419 -7.37 -10.09 5.19
C GLY A 419 -7.97 -10.44 6.56
N GLN A 420 -7.44 -9.83 7.63
CA GLN A 420 -8.00 -9.97 8.98
C GLN A 420 -9.43 -9.42 9.08
N GLY A 421 -9.70 -8.24 8.51
CA GLY A 421 -11.02 -7.61 8.53
C GLY A 421 -12.10 -8.46 7.84
N ARG A 422 -11.76 -9.12 6.73
CA ARG A 422 -12.66 -10.07 6.05
C ARG A 422 -12.97 -11.27 6.92
N ALA A 423 -11.96 -11.87 7.57
CA ALA A 423 -12.15 -12.97 8.51
C ALA A 423 -13.01 -12.57 9.71
N LEU A 424 -12.70 -11.44 10.34
CA LEU A 424 -13.44 -10.88 11.46
C LEU A 424 -14.91 -10.64 11.11
N SER A 425 -15.16 -9.97 9.98
CA SER A 425 -16.50 -9.69 9.50
C SER A 425 -17.27 -10.96 9.16
N ALA A 426 -16.63 -11.97 8.56
CA ALA A 426 -17.25 -13.27 8.27
C ALA A 426 -17.60 -14.08 9.52
N LEU A 427 -16.73 -14.09 10.55
CA LEU A 427 -17.02 -14.73 11.84
C LEU A 427 -18.25 -14.11 12.50
N ILE A 428 -18.30 -12.78 12.54
CA ILE A 428 -19.41 -12.03 13.14
C ILE A 428 -20.71 -12.27 12.37
N SER A 429 -20.70 -12.16 11.03
CA SER A 429 -21.92 -12.37 10.24
C SER A 429 -22.41 -13.82 10.29
N ALA A 430 -21.51 -14.81 10.34
CA ALA A 430 -21.87 -16.22 10.35
C ALA A 430 -22.27 -16.76 11.73
N THR A 431 -21.70 -16.24 12.82
CA THR A 431 -21.86 -16.79 14.18
C THR A 431 -22.48 -15.83 15.19
N GLY A 432 -22.45 -14.53 14.91
CA GLY A 432 -22.86 -13.46 15.83
C GLY A 432 -21.74 -12.95 16.74
N THR A 433 -20.54 -13.53 16.70
CA THR A 433 -19.37 -13.06 17.45
C THR A 433 -18.10 -13.14 16.60
N ASP A 434 -17.03 -12.49 17.06
CA ASP A 434 -15.69 -12.60 16.49
C ASP A 434 -14.97 -13.90 16.93
N GLN A 435 -15.66 -14.78 17.65
CA GLN A 435 -15.13 -16.02 18.23
C GLN A 435 -13.88 -15.79 19.11
N GLY A 436 -13.75 -14.61 19.73
CA GLY A 436 -12.62 -14.23 20.60
C GLY A 436 -11.33 -13.93 19.84
N LEU A 437 -11.42 -13.60 18.55
CA LEU A 437 -10.28 -13.17 17.73
C LEU A 437 -9.73 -11.81 18.22
N MET A 438 -10.60 -10.81 18.40
CA MET A 438 -10.17 -9.47 18.83
C MET A 438 -9.69 -9.44 20.28
N ALA A 439 -10.15 -10.37 21.11
CA ALA A 439 -9.69 -10.51 22.48
C ALA A 439 -8.19 -10.88 22.58
N GLN A 440 -7.57 -11.42 21.53
CA GLN A 440 -6.14 -11.76 21.52
C GLN A 440 -5.23 -10.54 21.44
N ASN A 441 -5.72 -9.44 20.85
CA ASN A 441 -4.98 -8.20 20.78
C ASN A 441 -5.94 -7.01 21.00
N PRO A 442 -6.10 -6.55 22.25
CA PRO A 442 -6.95 -5.40 22.55
C PRO A 442 -6.43 -4.08 21.93
N ASN A 443 -5.15 -4.04 21.52
CA ASN A 443 -4.54 -2.89 20.86
C ASN A 443 -4.84 -2.83 19.35
N TRP A 444 -5.46 -3.86 18.76
CA TRP A 444 -5.69 -3.92 17.31
C TRP A 444 -6.35 -2.67 16.74
N TYR A 445 -7.37 -2.12 17.40
CA TYR A 445 -8.07 -0.93 16.93
C TYR A 445 -7.19 0.32 16.82
N LYS A 446 -6.08 0.39 17.59
CA LYS A 446 -5.10 1.49 17.51
C LYS A 446 -4.39 1.54 16.16
N THR A 447 -4.41 0.45 15.38
CA THR A 447 -3.85 0.45 14.02
C THR A 447 -4.61 1.39 13.07
N SER A 448 -5.82 1.80 13.44
CA SER A 448 -6.51 2.90 12.77
C SER A 448 -5.74 4.21 12.88
N ASP A 449 -5.20 4.53 14.06
CA ASP A 449 -4.37 5.72 14.25
C ASP A 449 -3.06 5.58 13.45
N PHE A 450 -2.41 4.41 13.46
CA PHE A 450 -1.22 4.16 12.63
C PHE A 450 -1.46 4.55 11.17
N HIS A 451 -2.52 4.00 10.55
CA HIS A 451 -2.84 4.28 9.15
C HIS A 451 -3.17 5.77 8.89
N MET A 452 -3.87 6.42 9.83
CA MET A 452 -4.19 7.84 9.72
C MET A 452 -2.93 8.72 9.79
N TYR A 453 -2.05 8.49 10.77
CA TYR A 453 -0.88 9.33 11.01
C TYR A 453 0.27 9.06 10.03
N VAL A 454 0.36 7.87 9.44
CA VAL A 454 1.40 7.55 8.45
C VAL A 454 1.09 8.18 7.08
N SER A 455 -0.12 8.69 6.91
CA SER A 455 -0.56 9.42 5.71
C SER A 455 -0.26 10.93 5.84
N GLY A 456 0.62 11.44 4.97
CA GLY A 456 0.91 12.86 4.78
C GLY A 456 0.23 13.45 3.54
N PRO A 457 0.27 14.77 3.35
CA PRO A 457 -0.25 15.44 2.16
C PRO A 457 0.52 15.05 0.87
N GLY A 458 1.77 14.60 0.98
CA GLY A 458 2.56 14.04 -0.13
C GLY A 458 2.45 12.52 -0.27
N GLY A 459 1.47 11.88 0.36
CA GLY A 459 1.26 10.43 0.36
C GLY A 459 1.71 9.73 1.65
N LEU A 460 1.70 8.40 1.66
CA LEU A 460 2.14 7.60 2.80
C LEU A 460 3.64 7.83 3.07
N PHE A 461 4.06 7.90 4.33
CA PHE A 461 5.45 7.62 4.71
C PHE A 461 5.66 6.11 4.48
N ALA A 462 6.25 5.78 3.34
CA ALA A 462 6.22 4.47 2.71
C ALA A 462 7.59 3.78 2.85
N TYR A 463 8.10 3.78 4.08
CA TYR A 463 9.35 3.13 4.45
C TYR A 463 9.29 1.63 4.15
N GLY A 464 10.42 1.04 3.76
CA GLY A 464 10.48 -0.36 3.41
C GLY A 464 9.82 -0.69 2.07
N ASP A 465 9.25 -1.88 2.01
CA ASP A 465 8.57 -2.40 0.85
C ASP A 465 7.12 -1.90 0.71
N ASN A 466 6.73 -1.59 -0.53
CA ASN A 466 5.41 -1.06 -0.86
C ASN A 466 4.35 -2.13 -1.18
N GLY A 467 4.75 -3.40 -1.18
CA GLY A 467 3.88 -4.54 -1.42
C GLY A 467 3.27 -4.58 -2.82
N PRO A 468 2.36 -5.54 -3.06
CA PRO A 468 1.72 -5.75 -4.35
C PRO A 468 0.61 -4.72 -4.63
N ASN A 469 0.24 -4.61 -5.90
CA ASN A 469 -0.87 -3.79 -6.43
C ASN A 469 -2.14 -3.86 -5.60
N LYS A 470 -2.78 -2.73 -5.25
CA LYS A 470 -3.91 -2.72 -4.29
C LYS A 470 -5.29 -2.95 -4.93
N PHE A 471 -5.41 -3.87 -5.90
CA PHE A 471 -6.65 -4.07 -6.68
C PHE A 471 -7.91 -4.33 -5.84
N ALA A 472 -7.81 -5.25 -4.88
CA ALA A 472 -8.95 -5.69 -4.08
C ALA A 472 -8.76 -5.39 -2.58
N THR A 473 -7.70 -4.68 -2.22
CA THR A 473 -7.27 -4.44 -0.84
C THR A 473 -7.28 -2.94 -0.59
N THR A 474 -8.27 -2.49 0.16
CA THR A 474 -8.50 -1.09 0.53
C THR A 474 -8.20 -0.89 2.02
N ALA A 475 -8.28 0.35 2.51
CA ALA A 475 -8.32 0.65 3.93
C ALA A 475 -9.74 0.56 4.55
N ASN A 476 -10.72 -0.04 3.85
CA ASN A 476 -12.12 -0.05 4.30
C ASN A 476 -12.40 -0.83 5.59
N GLN A 477 -11.49 -1.70 6.02
CA GLN A 477 -11.54 -2.32 7.35
C GLN A 477 -11.56 -1.28 8.49
N LEU A 478 -11.11 -0.05 8.26
CA LEU A 478 -11.28 1.05 9.22
C LEU A 478 -12.75 1.35 9.53
N MET A 479 -13.65 1.19 8.57
CA MET A 479 -15.08 1.35 8.77
C MET A 479 -15.64 0.22 9.64
N LEU A 480 -15.18 -1.02 9.41
CA LEU A 480 -15.51 -2.16 10.27
C LEU A 480 -14.99 -1.94 11.70
N TYR A 481 -13.74 -1.51 11.85
CA TYR A 481 -13.13 -1.24 13.15
C TYR A 481 -13.86 -0.14 13.91
N SER A 482 -14.24 0.93 13.21
CA SER A 482 -15.09 1.99 13.74
C SER A 482 -16.45 1.47 14.20
N LYS A 483 -17.11 0.62 13.39
CA LYS A 483 -18.39 -0.02 13.71
C LYS A 483 -18.28 -0.94 14.93
N LEU A 484 -17.13 -1.58 15.18
CA LEU A 484 -16.97 -2.51 16.30
C LEU A 484 -16.48 -1.84 17.58
N SER A 485 -15.63 -0.81 17.48
CA SER A 485 -15.08 -0.10 18.63
C SER A 485 -15.99 1.02 19.17
N GLY A 486 -16.88 1.55 18.32
CA GLY A 486 -17.68 2.74 18.65
C GLY A 486 -16.94 4.06 18.48
N ASP A 487 -15.66 4.06 18.09
CA ASP A 487 -14.94 5.27 17.66
C ASP A 487 -15.35 5.61 16.23
N ALA A 488 -16.06 6.72 16.00
CA ALA A 488 -16.52 7.16 14.68
C ALA A 488 -15.37 7.66 13.78
N ARG A 489 -14.22 8.04 14.36
CA ARG A 489 -13.14 8.73 13.65
C ARG A 489 -12.55 7.92 12.48
N PRO A 490 -12.23 6.62 12.60
CA PRO A 490 -11.68 5.85 11.49
C PRO A 490 -12.65 5.73 10.31
N ALA A 491 -13.97 5.62 10.57
CA ALA A 491 -14.96 5.56 9.50
C ALA A 491 -15.05 6.88 8.74
N VAL A 492 -15.15 8.03 9.42
CA VAL A 492 -15.24 9.32 8.74
C VAL A 492 -13.93 9.74 8.07
N TYR A 493 -12.77 9.27 8.55
CA TYR A 493 -11.49 9.40 7.84
C TYR A 493 -11.51 8.62 6.52
N GLN A 494 -11.85 7.33 6.57
CA GLN A 494 -11.79 6.44 5.41
C GLN A 494 -12.86 6.78 4.38
N ARG A 495 -14.05 7.20 4.83
CA ARG A 495 -15.16 7.66 3.98
C ARG A 495 -14.71 8.73 2.97
N ASP A 496 -13.76 9.58 3.36
CA ASP A 496 -13.29 10.68 2.52
C ASP A 496 -12.13 10.27 1.58
N ARG A 497 -11.67 9.01 1.60
CA ARG A 497 -10.55 8.52 0.78
C ARG A 497 -10.99 7.97 -0.58
N ALA A 498 -10.09 8.07 -1.56
CA ALA A 498 -10.30 7.55 -2.91
C ALA A 498 -10.63 6.05 -2.92
N ASP A 499 -9.92 5.28 -2.08
CA ASP A 499 -10.02 3.82 -2.03
C ASP A 499 -11.22 3.29 -1.23
N ALA A 500 -12.09 4.18 -0.72
CA ALA A 500 -13.37 3.79 -0.15
C ALA A 500 -14.43 3.42 -1.18
N SER A 501 -14.36 4.03 -2.37
CA SER A 501 -15.53 4.19 -3.23
C SER A 501 -15.86 3.01 -4.15
N PHE A 502 -14.90 2.12 -4.40
CA PHE A 502 -15.03 1.10 -5.44
C PHE A 502 -15.23 -0.32 -4.92
N ASP A 503 -15.05 -0.56 -3.63
CA ASP A 503 -15.15 -1.89 -3.02
C ASP A 503 -16.53 -2.09 -2.40
N PRO A 504 -17.34 -3.07 -2.83
CA PRO A 504 -18.64 -3.37 -2.23
C PRO A 504 -18.62 -3.58 -0.72
N LEU A 505 -17.49 -3.96 -0.11
CA LEU A 505 -17.40 -4.07 1.34
C LEU A 505 -17.59 -2.72 2.07
N SER A 506 -17.27 -1.57 1.45
CA SER A 506 -17.54 -0.26 2.05
C SER A 506 -19.04 -0.03 2.24
N MET A 507 -19.90 -0.60 1.37
CA MET A 507 -21.35 -0.48 1.46
C MET A 507 -21.95 -1.17 2.69
N PHE A 508 -21.24 -2.14 3.26
CA PHE A 508 -21.67 -2.92 4.43
C PHE A 508 -20.92 -2.54 5.71
N TRP A 509 -19.64 -2.20 5.59
CA TRP A 509 -18.81 -1.82 6.73
C TRP A 509 -19.00 -0.36 7.13
N TYR A 510 -19.38 0.53 6.21
CA TYR A 510 -19.69 1.91 6.56
C TYR A 510 -21.03 2.02 7.27
N GLU A 511 -21.02 2.70 8.40
CA GLU A 511 -22.21 3.04 9.17
C GLU A 511 -22.52 4.54 8.98
N PRO A 512 -23.57 4.90 8.19
CA PRO A 512 -23.88 6.29 7.89
C PRO A 512 -24.22 7.15 9.11
N THR A 513 -24.44 6.52 10.27
CA THR A 513 -24.65 7.18 11.56
C THR A 513 -23.38 7.83 12.10
N ALA A 514 -22.19 7.45 11.61
CA ALA A 514 -20.93 8.12 11.86
C ALA A 514 -20.86 9.45 11.08
N LYS A 515 -20.86 10.58 11.81
CA LYS A 515 -20.87 11.95 11.29
C LYS A 515 -19.69 12.76 11.84
N GLY A 516 -19.56 14.01 11.38
CA GLY A 516 -18.51 14.94 11.79
C GLY A 516 -17.24 14.86 10.95
N ALA A 517 -16.28 15.69 11.35
CA ALA A 517 -14.98 15.86 10.73
C ALA A 517 -13.91 15.08 11.51
N PHE A 518 -13.28 14.06 10.89
CA PHE A 518 -12.28 13.20 11.57
C PHE A 518 -11.15 13.98 12.24
N TRP A 519 -10.88 15.18 11.73
CA TRP A 519 -9.77 16.03 12.13
C TRP A 519 -10.08 16.93 13.33
N ASN A 520 -11.36 17.16 13.66
CA ASN A 520 -11.70 18.06 14.75
C ASN A 520 -11.35 17.42 16.11
N GLY A 521 -10.39 18.01 16.80
CA GLY A 521 -9.84 17.51 18.06
C GLY A 521 -8.75 16.44 17.87
N LEU A 522 -8.36 16.11 16.64
CA LEU A 522 -7.29 15.14 16.38
C LEU A 522 -5.93 15.83 16.59
N PRO A 523 -5.05 15.31 17.45
CA PRO A 523 -3.69 15.81 17.59
C PRO A 523 -2.98 15.90 16.24
N LEU A 524 -2.18 16.95 16.04
CA LEU A 524 -1.35 17.06 14.84
C LEU A 524 -0.23 16.02 14.85
N ASP A 525 0.27 15.71 16.04
CA ASP A 525 1.46 14.88 16.17
C ASP A 525 1.17 13.63 16.98
N ARG A 526 1.91 12.57 16.66
CA ARG A 526 1.86 11.32 17.40
C ARG A 526 3.20 10.62 17.35
N TYR A 527 3.58 10.08 18.50
CA TYR A 527 4.70 9.19 18.66
C TYR A 527 4.18 7.76 18.86
N PHE A 528 4.74 6.85 18.09
CA PHE A 528 4.53 5.41 18.17
C PHE A 528 5.80 4.84 18.79
N ASP A 529 5.69 4.47 20.08
CA ASP A 529 6.82 4.26 20.99
C ASP A 529 7.21 2.80 21.20
N ASP A 530 6.60 1.86 20.46
CA ASP A 530 7.00 0.45 20.49
C ASP A 530 8.38 0.28 19.84
N ASP A 531 9.37 -0.20 20.58
CA ASP A 531 10.78 -0.25 20.14
C ASP A 531 11.01 -1.12 18.89
N ARG A 532 10.12 -2.08 18.65
CA ARG A 532 10.12 -2.93 17.46
C ARG A 532 9.85 -2.16 16.17
N GLY A 533 9.11 -1.05 16.24
CA GLY A 533 8.67 -0.29 15.06
C GLY A 533 8.56 1.22 15.27
N SER A 534 9.28 1.79 16.23
CA SER A 534 9.12 3.18 16.68
C SER A 534 9.31 4.25 15.60
N TRP A 535 8.36 5.18 15.54
CA TRP A 535 8.34 6.29 14.57
C TRP A 535 7.45 7.44 15.08
N ALA A 536 7.55 8.61 14.45
CA ALA A 536 6.69 9.76 14.76
C ALA A 536 6.10 10.40 13.49
N SER A 537 4.86 10.87 13.61
CA SER A 537 4.20 11.76 12.66
C SER A 537 4.14 13.15 13.27
N MET A 538 4.63 14.15 12.53
CA MET A 538 4.56 15.56 12.90
C MET A 538 3.94 16.34 11.75
N ARG A 539 2.95 17.21 11.99
CA ARG A 539 2.30 17.97 10.89
C ARG A 539 1.81 19.35 11.29
N SER A 540 1.56 20.20 10.30
CA SER A 540 0.97 21.54 10.50
C SER A 540 -0.55 21.57 10.35
N SER A 541 -1.15 20.61 9.64
CA SER A 541 -2.61 20.47 9.49
C SER A 541 -2.99 19.07 9.00
N TRP A 542 -4.22 18.65 9.28
CA TRP A 542 -4.85 17.46 8.70
C TRP A 542 -5.62 17.74 7.39
N THR A 543 -5.90 19.01 7.09
CA THR A 543 -6.86 19.42 6.07
C THR A 543 -6.27 20.31 4.99
N ASP A 544 -5.12 20.95 5.25
CA ASP A 544 -4.40 21.73 4.25
C ASP A 544 -3.56 20.81 3.34
N PRO A 545 -3.85 20.70 2.04
CA PRO A 545 -3.08 19.87 1.12
C PRO A 545 -1.64 20.38 0.91
N SER A 546 -1.33 21.61 1.32
CA SER A 546 0.03 22.17 1.29
C SER A 546 0.76 22.11 2.63
N ALA A 547 0.16 21.47 3.65
CA ALA A 547 0.72 21.37 4.99
C ALA A 547 2.16 20.82 4.99
N VAL A 548 2.96 21.31 5.94
CA VAL A 548 4.19 20.63 6.33
C VAL A 548 3.82 19.33 7.06
N TYR A 549 4.42 18.22 6.63
CA TYR A 549 4.38 16.92 7.29
C TYR A 549 5.79 16.33 7.34
N VAL A 550 6.14 15.74 8.47
CA VAL A 550 7.35 14.94 8.65
C VAL A 550 6.96 13.61 9.29
N GLY A 551 7.22 12.51 8.58
CA GLY A 551 7.31 11.18 9.16
C GLY A 551 8.79 10.89 9.44
N VAL A 552 9.12 10.38 10.63
CA VAL A 552 10.48 9.99 10.99
C VAL A 552 10.48 8.63 11.68
N LYS A 553 11.32 7.71 11.23
CA LYS A 553 11.45 6.35 11.78
C LYS A 553 12.81 6.18 12.43
N ALA A 554 12.83 5.61 13.63
CA ALA A 554 14.06 5.20 14.29
C ALA A 554 13.73 4.02 15.22
N SER A 555 13.80 2.82 14.69
CA SER A 555 13.39 1.60 15.38
C SER A 555 14.43 0.49 15.21
N ASN A 556 14.13 -0.69 15.77
CA ASN A 556 14.78 -1.92 15.32
C ASN A 556 14.66 -2.06 13.78
N LEU A 557 15.66 -2.68 13.15
CA LEU A 557 15.74 -2.84 11.68
C LEU A 557 15.33 -4.26 11.22
N THR A 558 14.90 -5.11 12.14
CA THR A 558 14.55 -6.51 11.93
C THR A 558 13.18 -6.84 12.54
N GLY A 559 12.63 -8.02 12.22
CA GLY A 559 11.28 -8.41 12.62
C GLY A 559 10.20 -7.87 11.69
N HIS A 560 10.55 -7.52 10.46
CA HIS A 560 9.66 -6.89 9.48
C HIS A 560 9.32 -7.83 8.31
N GLN A 561 9.43 -9.15 8.53
CA GLN A 561 9.21 -10.19 7.51
C GLN A 561 9.94 -9.95 6.20
N THR A 562 11.19 -9.46 6.25
CA THR A 562 11.98 -9.09 5.08
C THR A 562 11.34 -8.00 4.21
N HIS A 563 10.53 -7.13 4.81
CA HIS A 563 9.95 -5.95 4.15
C HIS A 563 10.55 -4.63 4.65
N GLY A 564 11.35 -4.65 5.71
CA GLY A 564 12.07 -3.49 6.22
C GLY A 564 13.32 -3.11 5.40
N ASP A 565 13.88 -1.95 5.77
CA ASP A 565 15.11 -1.36 5.25
C ASP A 565 16.09 -1.05 6.40
N LEU A 566 17.35 -0.73 6.08
CA LEU A 566 18.34 -0.24 7.06
C LEU A 566 18.22 1.27 7.24
N ASP A 567 17.14 1.69 7.89
CA ASP A 567 16.54 3.04 7.81
C ASP A 567 16.43 3.79 9.16
N ALA A 568 17.25 3.46 10.16
CA ALA A 568 17.17 4.15 11.43
C ALA A 568 17.55 5.64 11.25
N GLY A 569 16.63 6.52 11.65
CA GLY A 569 16.74 7.97 11.46
C GLY A 569 16.20 8.48 10.13
N ASP A 570 15.64 7.62 9.28
CA ASP A 570 15.01 8.00 8.01
C ASP A 570 13.78 8.91 8.23
N PHE A 571 13.52 9.79 7.25
CA PHE A 571 12.40 10.71 7.31
C PHE A 571 11.92 11.12 5.92
N VAL A 572 10.64 11.50 5.85
CA VAL A 572 10.06 12.24 4.71
C VAL A 572 9.72 13.67 5.10
N LEU A 573 9.66 14.54 4.09
CA LEU A 573 9.20 15.92 4.28
C LEU A 573 8.26 16.30 3.14
N ASP A 574 7.00 16.54 3.48
CA ASP A 574 6.00 17.09 2.56
C ASP A 574 5.78 18.57 2.87
N ALA A 575 5.60 19.37 1.83
CA ALA A 575 5.18 20.77 1.91
C ALA A 575 4.77 21.27 0.52
N LEU A 576 3.93 22.30 0.43
CA LEU A 576 3.54 22.92 -0.85
C LEU A 576 2.84 21.94 -1.82
N GLY A 577 2.20 20.89 -1.27
CA GLY A 577 1.46 19.89 -2.04
C GLY A 577 2.31 18.79 -2.67
N THR A 578 3.57 18.62 -2.23
CA THR A 578 4.47 17.58 -2.74
C THR A 578 5.49 17.13 -1.69
N ARG A 579 6.15 15.99 -1.97
CA ARG A 579 7.25 15.44 -1.18
C ARG A 579 8.61 15.95 -1.65
N TRP A 580 9.43 16.42 -0.71
CA TRP A 580 10.76 17.01 -0.95
C TRP A 580 11.91 16.08 -0.54
N ALA A 581 11.81 15.47 0.64
CA ALA A 581 12.65 14.35 1.06
C ALA A 581 11.82 13.07 0.85
N GLY A 582 12.24 12.25 -0.12
CA GLY A 582 11.50 11.11 -0.64
C GLY A 582 12.06 9.76 -0.19
N GLU A 583 11.30 8.70 -0.46
CA GLU A 583 11.67 7.31 -0.21
C GLU A 583 11.51 6.52 -1.51
N TYR A 584 12.28 5.45 -1.68
CA TYR A 584 12.22 4.63 -2.88
C TYR A 584 11.15 3.54 -2.83
N GLY A 585 10.76 3.09 -1.64
CA GLY A 585 9.89 1.93 -1.49
C GLY A 585 10.59 0.64 -1.91
N SER A 586 9.85 -0.24 -2.59
CA SER A 586 10.36 -1.54 -3.08
C SER A 586 11.49 -1.42 -4.10
N ASP A 587 12.40 -2.39 -4.07
CA ASP A 587 13.24 -2.76 -5.21
C ASP A 587 12.52 -3.83 -6.07
N ASN A 588 13.25 -4.50 -6.98
CA ASN A 588 12.70 -5.59 -7.76
C ASN A 588 12.57 -6.87 -6.90
N TYR A 589 11.34 -7.34 -6.69
CA TYR A 589 11.04 -8.53 -5.89
C TYR A 589 11.53 -9.84 -6.49
N LEU A 590 11.83 -9.83 -7.80
CA LEU A 590 12.34 -10.98 -8.53
C LEU A 590 13.88 -11.04 -8.52
N SER A 591 14.54 -10.05 -7.93
CA SER A 591 15.99 -10.05 -7.80
C SER A 591 16.48 -11.13 -6.85
N THR A 592 17.65 -11.69 -7.15
CA THR A 592 18.25 -12.82 -6.43
C THR A 592 18.30 -12.54 -4.94
N ASP A 593 17.77 -13.45 -4.11
CA ASP A 593 17.86 -13.38 -2.65
C ASP A 593 17.26 -12.09 -2.03
N TYR A 594 16.33 -11.41 -2.71
CA TYR A 594 15.67 -10.19 -2.21
C TYR A 594 14.96 -10.41 -0.86
N PHE A 595 14.27 -11.54 -0.71
CA PHE A 595 13.57 -11.97 0.52
C PHE A 595 14.38 -12.99 1.34
N SER A 596 15.72 -12.99 1.22
CA SER A 596 16.56 -14.04 1.81
C SER A 596 16.47 -14.11 3.35
N ASN A 597 16.78 -13.03 4.05
CA ASN A 597 16.68 -12.89 5.51
C ASN A 597 17.06 -11.46 5.94
N GLU A 598 17.05 -11.19 7.25
CA GLU A 598 17.38 -9.90 7.84
C GLU A 598 18.70 -9.90 8.63
N THR A 599 19.56 -10.91 8.47
CA THR A 599 20.88 -10.94 9.13
C THR A 599 21.82 -9.87 8.58
N GLN A 600 22.85 -9.48 9.33
CA GLN A 600 23.79 -8.41 8.93
C GLN A 600 24.42 -8.62 7.55
N GLY A 601 24.67 -9.87 7.17
CA GLY A 601 25.29 -10.26 5.90
C GLY A 601 24.30 -10.58 4.79
N SER A 602 23.01 -10.30 4.97
CA SER A 602 21.97 -10.62 3.98
C SER A 602 22.23 -9.98 2.62
N ALA A 603 21.97 -10.74 1.55
CA ALA A 603 21.96 -10.25 0.18
C ALA A 603 20.99 -9.06 0.01
N ARG A 604 19.89 -9.05 0.77
CA ARG A 604 18.90 -7.96 0.75
C ARG A 604 19.54 -6.59 1.01
N TRP A 605 20.50 -6.51 1.93
CA TRP A 605 21.16 -5.25 2.30
C TRP A 605 22.19 -4.78 1.27
N THR A 606 22.37 -5.54 0.20
CA THR A 606 23.17 -5.12 -0.94
C THR A 606 22.38 -4.30 -1.94
N TYR A 607 21.04 -4.30 -1.96
CA TYR A 607 20.24 -3.47 -2.86
C TYR A 607 20.24 -2.00 -2.42
N TYR A 608 20.36 -1.05 -3.35
CA TYR A 608 20.59 0.36 -2.98
C TYR A 608 19.44 0.90 -2.15
N ARG A 609 18.21 0.59 -2.54
CA ARG A 609 16.98 1.05 -1.90
C ARG A 609 16.74 0.44 -0.53
N LYS A 610 17.39 -0.68 -0.21
CA LYS A 610 17.22 -1.44 1.04
C LYS A 610 18.36 -1.16 2.04
N ALA A 611 19.51 -0.74 1.53
CA ALA A 611 20.70 -0.36 2.28
C ALA A 611 20.59 1.05 2.89
N THR A 612 21.42 1.35 3.90
CA THR A 612 21.45 2.66 4.58
C THR A 612 21.71 3.82 3.63
N GLN A 613 22.52 3.62 2.59
CA GLN A 613 22.80 4.65 1.58
C GLN A 613 21.60 5.11 0.76
N GLY A 614 20.55 4.28 0.67
CA GLY A 614 19.30 4.61 -0.03
C GLY A 614 18.33 5.43 0.81
N GLN A 615 18.58 5.56 2.11
CA GLN A 615 17.69 6.21 3.08
C GLN A 615 18.09 7.68 3.32
N ASN A 616 17.18 8.47 3.88
CA ASN A 616 17.41 9.85 4.29
C ASN A 616 18.07 9.92 5.67
N THR A 617 19.20 9.24 5.85
CA THR A 617 19.93 9.13 7.12
C THR A 617 21.44 9.40 6.96
N LEU A 618 22.20 9.24 8.04
CA LEU A 618 23.65 9.30 8.02
C LEU A 618 24.24 7.99 7.48
N VAL A 619 25.26 8.06 6.63
CA VAL A 619 26.14 6.93 6.31
C VAL A 619 27.48 7.19 6.96
N LEU A 620 27.90 6.30 7.86
CA LEU A 620 29.19 6.39 8.52
C LEU A 620 30.15 5.35 7.95
N ASN A 621 31.39 5.75 7.68
CA ASN A 621 32.46 4.86 7.19
C ASN A 621 32.10 4.07 5.92
N MET A 622 31.15 4.57 5.12
CA MET A 622 30.63 3.86 3.96
C MET A 622 30.14 2.43 4.30
N GLN A 623 29.47 2.28 5.45
CA GLN A 623 28.89 1.02 5.90
C GLN A 623 27.37 1.13 6.12
N ASN A 624 26.72 -0.03 6.06
CA ASN A 624 25.34 -0.19 6.51
C ASN A 624 25.25 -0.07 8.04
N GLN A 625 24.07 0.31 8.52
CA GLN A 625 23.72 0.24 9.93
C GLN A 625 23.77 -1.21 10.46
N ASP A 626 23.97 -1.34 11.78
CA ASP A 626 23.85 -2.61 12.49
C ASP A 626 22.38 -3.04 12.54
N VAL A 627 22.07 -4.22 12.01
CA VAL A 627 20.69 -4.74 11.93
C VAL A 627 20.05 -4.94 13.31
N ASN A 628 20.85 -5.13 14.37
CA ASN A 628 20.35 -5.34 15.72
C ASN A 628 20.26 -4.05 16.54
N CYS A 629 20.35 -2.89 15.87
CA CYS A 629 20.40 -1.63 16.59
C CYS A 629 19.10 -1.32 17.33
N ARG A 630 19.25 -0.55 18.40
CA ARG A 630 18.15 -0.12 19.28
C ARG A 630 18.29 1.38 19.50
N PRO A 631 17.69 2.21 18.64
CA PRO A 631 17.68 3.65 18.83
C PRO A 631 17.00 4.04 20.15
N ILE A 632 17.44 5.15 20.76
CA ILE A 632 16.78 5.71 21.96
C ILE A 632 16.11 7.02 21.55
N ASN A 633 14.78 7.02 21.58
CA ASN A 633 13.97 8.10 21.06
C ASN A 633 13.39 9.00 22.16
N GLN A 634 13.24 10.27 21.85
CA GLN A 634 12.55 11.27 22.65
C GLN A 634 11.63 12.09 21.76
N PHE A 635 10.40 12.29 22.22
CA PHE A 635 9.40 13.04 21.48
C PHE A 635 8.74 14.08 22.38
N ASN A 636 8.73 15.34 21.94
CA ASN A 636 8.07 16.42 22.66
C ASN A 636 7.22 17.24 21.67
N THR A 637 5.98 17.54 22.05
CA THR A 637 5.07 18.39 21.28
C THR A 637 4.36 19.37 22.21
N THR A 638 3.97 20.54 21.69
CA THR A 638 3.05 21.46 22.39
C THR A 638 1.62 20.90 22.52
N GLY A 639 1.33 19.73 21.94
CA GLY A 639 0.07 19.01 22.14
C GLY A 639 -1.11 19.61 21.37
N VAL A 640 -0.82 20.29 20.26
CA VAL A 640 -1.82 20.98 19.44
C VAL A 640 -2.68 19.96 18.70
N ALA A 641 -3.98 20.20 18.69
CA ALA A 641 -4.94 19.47 17.89
C ALA A 641 -5.54 20.36 16.81
N GLN A 642 -5.84 19.75 15.67
CA GLN A 642 -6.56 20.40 14.60
C GLN A 642 -7.99 20.74 15.08
N THR A 643 -8.44 21.96 14.82
CA THR A 643 -9.83 22.35 15.09
C THR A 643 -10.73 21.94 13.93
N GLY A 644 -12.05 22.00 14.11
CA GLY A 644 -13.00 21.77 13.01
C GLY A 644 -12.85 22.74 11.82
N ASP A 645 -12.13 23.86 11.99
CA ASP A 645 -11.89 24.85 10.95
C ASP A 645 -10.87 24.36 9.91
N LEU A 646 -11.28 24.32 8.64
CA LEU A 646 -10.41 23.98 7.51
C LEU A 646 -9.26 24.97 7.31
N THR A 647 -9.39 26.21 7.82
CA THR A 647 -8.39 27.28 7.70
C THR A 647 -7.43 27.35 8.88
N PHE A 648 -7.56 26.44 9.85
CA PHE A 648 -6.69 26.34 11.02
C PHE A 648 -5.20 26.41 10.64
N LYS A 649 -4.45 27.19 11.44
CA LYS A 649 -3.00 27.27 11.39
C LYS A 649 -2.44 27.16 12.81
N PRO A 650 -1.35 26.40 13.03
CA PRO A 650 -0.64 26.40 14.30
C PRO A 650 -0.17 27.81 14.68
N ALA A 651 -0.15 28.12 15.97
CA ALA A 651 0.44 29.34 16.49
C ALA A 651 1.96 29.35 16.26
N THR A 652 2.59 30.52 16.19
CA THR A 652 4.05 30.62 16.01
C THR A 652 4.85 29.96 17.13
N THR A 653 4.26 29.82 18.31
CA THR A 653 4.82 29.12 19.49
C THR A 653 4.64 27.60 19.46
N ASP A 654 3.85 27.08 18.52
CA ASP A 654 3.60 25.64 18.42
C ASP A 654 4.80 24.94 17.82
N ALA A 655 5.31 23.97 18.56
CA ALA A 655 6.51 23.23 18.22
C ALA A 655 6.30 21.74 18.44
N VAL A 656 7.03 20.96 17.66
CA VAL A 656 7.17 19.52 17.86
C VAL A 656 8.59 19.14 17.48
N GLN A 657 9.15 18.19 18.21
CA GLN A 657 10.49 17.66 17.98
C GLN A 657 10.54 16.15 18.24
N PHE A 658 11.37 15.48 17.45
CA PHE A 658 11.77 14.10 17.63
C PHE A 658 13.29 14.05 17.68
N ILE A 659 13.85 13.41 18.71
CA ILE A 659 15.29 13.22 18.88
C ILE A 659 15.55 11.73 19.02
N SER A 660 16.53 11.22 18.29
CA SER A 660 16.95 9.83 18.35
C SER A 660 18.44 9.75 18.59
N ASP A 661 18.86 8.95 19.57
CA ASP A 661 20.22 8.44 19.67
C ASP A 661 20.34 7.21 18.77
N LEU A 662 21.05 7.38 17.65
CA LEU A 662 21.30 6.37 16.62
C LEU A 662 22.63 5.63 16.85
N SER A 663 23.33 5.88 17.97
CA SER A 663 24.70 5.39 18.18
C SER A 663 24.80 3.87 18.07
N SER A 664 23.80 3.14 18.56
CA SER A 664 23.76 1.67 18.44
C SER A 664 23.72 1.19 17.00
N CYS A 665 23.13 1.97 16.07
CA CYS A 665 23.06 1.63 14.64
C CYS A 665 24.39 1.79 13.92
N TYR A 666 25.39 2.43 14.55
CA TYR A 666 26.74 2.55 14.01
C TYR A 666 27.79 1.91 14.95
N SER A 667 27.33 1.03 15.84
CA SER A 667 28.17 0.35 16.84
C SER A 667 29.01 1.32 17.68
N GLN A 668 28.45 2.49 18.02
CA GLN A 668 29.08 3.51 18.84
C GLN A 668 28.47 3.57 20.27
N PRO A 669 29.20 4.10 21.26
CA PRO A 669 28.64 4.38 22.59
C PRO A 669 27.44 5.35 22.49
N ALA A 670 26.45 5.17 23.37
CA ALA A 670 25.29 6.07 23.44
C ALA A 670 25.68 7.55 23.53
N GLY A 671 24.95 8.41 22.81
CA GLY A 671 25.22 9.84 22.67
C GLY A 671 26.28 10.21 21.64
N THR A 672 26.85 9.24 20.90
CA THR A 672 27.86 9.52 19.88
C THR A 672 27.25 9.99 18.58
N VAL A 673 26.13 9.42 18.14
CA VAL A 673 25.46 9.77 16.89
C VAL A 673 23.99 10.04 17.20
N GLN A 674 23.59 11.31 17.13
CA GLN A 674 22.25 11.73 17.47
C GLN A 674 21.64 12.54 16.33
N ARG A 675 20.34 12.35 16.10
CA ARG A 675 19.53 13.12 15.16
C ARG A 675 18.38 13.79 15.88
N GLY A 676 18.15 15.06 15.59
CA GLY A 676 16.95 15.79 15.96
C GLY A 676 16.24 16.35 14.74
N ILE A 677 14.91 16.23 14.70
CA ILE A 677 14.07 16.91 13.72
C ILE A 677 13.04 17.76 14.48
N ARG A 678 12.93 19.03 14.11
CA ARG A 678 12.05 20.00 14.78
C ARG A 678 11.30 20.87 13.79
N MET A 679 10.01 21.07 14.02
CA MET A 679 9.21 22.07 13.29
C MET A 679 9.28 23.44 13.98
N LEU A 680 9.45 24.50 13.19
CA LEU A 680 9.68 25.87 13.65
C LEU A 680 8.65 26.84 13.06
N ASN A 681 8.51 28.01 13.70
CA ASN A 681 7.74 29.16 13.22
C ASN A 681 6.30 28.81 12.78
N GLY A 682 5.47 28.30 13.69
CA GLY A 682 4.13 27.84 13.34
C GLY A 682 4.13 26.64 12.40
N ARG A 683 5.17 25.81 12.52
CA ARG A 683 5.39 24.59 11.72
C ARG A 683 5.50 24.87 10.22
N ARG A 684 6.12 25.99 9.86
CA ARG A 684 6.37 26.43 8.48
C ARG A 684 7.78 26.15 7.99
N GLN A 685 8.63 25.65 8.88
CA GLN A 685 10.04 25.33 8.72
C GLN A 685 10.36 24.00 9.39
N VAL A 686 11.36 23.28 8.86
CA VAL A 686 11.88 22.05 9.49
C VAL A 686 13.38 22.19 9.67
N LEU A 687 13.87 21.99 10.90
CA LEU A 687 15.28 21.89 11.23
C LEU A 687 15.63 20.42 11.42
N VAL A 688 16.60 19.93 10.64
CA VAL A 688 17.25 18.63 10.86
C VAL A 688 18.64 18.91 11.43
N GLN A 689 18.96 18.31 12.56
CA GLN A 689 20.23 18.48 13.26
C GLN A 689 20.82 17.13 13.60
N ASP A 690 22.02 16.86 13.13
CA ASP A 690 22.80 15.69 13.50
C ASP A 690 24.00 16.12 14.37
N GLU A 691 24.17 15.47 15.52
CA GLU A 691 25.32 15.65 16.41
C GLU A 691 26.15 14.37 16.46
N ILE A 692 27.43 14.52 16.11
CA ILE A 692 28.39 13.43 16.05
C ILE A 692 29.50 13.76 17.04
N ALA A 693 29.57 13.05 18.16
CA ALA A 693 30.61 13.22 19.15
C ALA A 693 31.98 12.77 18.58
N GLN A 694 33.05 13.22 19.22
CA GLN A 694 34.40 12.80 18.86
C GLN A 694 34.53 11.28 18.98
N SER A 695 34.90 10.62 17.87
CA SER A 695 35.14 9.18 17.82
C SER A 695 36.25 8.87 16.82
N SER A 696 37.29 8.16 17.25
CA SER A 696 38.35 7.69 16.35
C SER A 696 37.88 6.62 15.37
N GLN A 697 36.71 6.01 15.61
CA GLN A 697 36.13 4.99 14.75
C GLN A 697 35.35 5.60 13.58
N ILE A 698 34.88 6.85 13.69
CA ILE A 698 34.16 7.53 12.60
C ILE A 698 35.20 8.31 11.79
N THR A 699 35.42 7.89 10.55
CA THR A 699 36.42 8.46 9.63
C THR A 699 35.83 9.06 8.36
N ASP A 700 34.56 8.76 8.08
CA ASP A 700 33.78 9.37 7.01
C ASP A 700 32.33 9.52 7.46
N VAL A 701 31.72 10.66 7.15
CA VAL A 701 30.30 10.94 7.38
C VAL A 701 29.69 11.46 6.08
N GLN A 702 28.62 10.81 5.62
CA GLN A 702 27.74 11.31 4.58
C GLN A 702 26.37 11.59 5.19
N TRP A 703 25.95 12.85 5.19
CA TRP A 703 24.53 13.19 5.34
C TRP A 703 23.89 13.07 3.96
N ARG A 704 22.85 12.25 3.79
CA ARG A 704 22.20 12.03 2.48
C ARG A 704 20.69 12.21 2.59
N VAL A 705 20.10 12.88 1.61
CA VAL A 705 18.64 12.96 1.41
C VAL A 705 18.31 12.81 -0.06
N GLN A 706 17.30 11.99 -0.36
CA GLN A 706 16.84 11.66 -1.70
C GLN A 706 15.73 12.63 -2.12
N THR A 707 15.80 13.18 -3.32
CA THR A 707 14.78 14.13 -3.82
C THR A 707 14.54 14.00 -5.33
N ASN A 708 13.27 14.10 -5.73
CA ASN A 708 12.86 14.21 -7.13
C ASN A 708 12.84 15.68 -7.60
N GLY A 709 13.20 16.62 -6.71
CA GLY A 709 13.34 18.03 -7.06
C GLY A 709 14.53 18.27 -7.97
N THR A 710 14.38 19.21 -8.91
CA THR A 710 15.55 19.75 -9.64
C THR A 710 16.34 20.64 -8.69
N VAL A 711 17.61 20.29 -8.47
CA VAL A 711 18.47 20.95 -7.48
C VAL A 711 19.43 21.94 -8.14
N THR A 712 19.50 23.15 -7.60
CA THR A 712 20.55 24.14 -7.92
C THR A 712 21.24 24.59 -6.65
N LEU A 713 22.57 24.61 -6.64
CA LEU A 713 23.38 25.04 -5.50
C LEU A 713 23.75 26.52 -5.61
N SER A 714 23.79 27.22 -4.47
CA SER A 714 24.40 28.55 -4.37
C SER A 714 25.90 28.52 -4.66
N SER A 715 26.49 29.68 -4.96
CA SER A 715 27.92 29.78 -5.29
C SER A 715 28.87 29.34 -4.17
N ASP A 716 28.44 29.47 -2.92
CA ASP A 716 29.16 28.99 -1.74
C ASP A 716 28.84 27.51 -1.40
N GLY A 717 27.93 26.87 -2.14
CA GLY A 717 27.47 25.52 -1.91
C GLY A 717 26.63 25.32 -0.64
N ARG A 718 26.31 26.37 0.12
CA ARG A 718 25.63 26.25 1.43
C ARG A 718 24.11 26.23 1.36
N THR A 719 23.54 26.60 0.22
CA THR A 719 22.09 26.56 -0.04
C THR A 719 21.81 25.71 -1.27
N ALA A 720 20.96 24.71 -1.12
CA ALA A 720 20.33 24.00 -2.22
C ALA A 720 18.92 24.55 -2.44
N THR A 721 18.60 24.95 -3.67
CA THR A 721 17.23 25.30 -4.08
C THR A 721 16.67 24.14 -4.89
N LEU A 722 15.62 23.53 -4.37
CA LEU A 722 14.91 22.42 -5.00
C LEU A 722 13.65 22.98 -5.66
N THR A 723 13.36 22.56 -6.89
CA THR A 723 12.14 22.96 -7.61
C THR A 723 11.40 21.76 -8.18
N GLN A 724 10.07 21.83 -8.16
CA GLN A 724 9.18 20.83 -8.75
C GLN A 724 7.98 21.53 -9.38
N SER A 725 7.55 21.11 -10.57
CA SER A 725 6.35 21.62 -11.25
C SER A 725 5.29 20.54 -11.51
N SER A 726 5.68 19.28 -11.34
CA SER A 726 4.83 18.11 -11.51
C SER A 726 5.27 17.00 -10.57
N ILE A 727 4.32 16.16 -10.21
CA ILE A 727 4.54 14.88 -9.55
C ILE A 727 4.53 13.80 -10.62
N THR A 728 5.47 12.86 -10.54
CA THR A 728 5.50 11.65 -11.36
C THR A 728 5.30 10.47 -10.44
N ASP A 729 4.39 9.59 -10.83
CA ASP A 729 4.05 8.33 -10.17
C ASP A 729 3.74 8.45 -8.66
N PRO A 730 2.85 9.38 -8.25
CA PRO A 730 2.46 9.51 -6.84
C PRO A 730 1.81 8.21 -6.35
N ASN A 731 2.19 7.78 -5.14
CA ASN A 731 1.61 6.61 -4.45
C ASN A 731 1.58 5.31 -5.27
N ALA A 732 2.48 5.20 -6.25
CA ALA A 732 2.69 4.06 -7.13
C ALA A 732 1.72 3.92 -8.32
N ALA A 733 1.21 5.03 -8.87
CA ALA A 733 0.62 5.04 -10.22
C ALA A 733 1.69 5.18 -11.30
N THR A 734 2.13 4.12 -11.98
CA THR A 734 3.08 4.27 -13.08
C THR A 734 2.49 5.06 -14.26
N GLY A 735 3.29 5.95 -14.81
CA GLY A 735 2.94 6.81 -15.93
C GLY A 735 2.03 7.99 -15.56
N LEU A 736 1.65 8.18 -14.29
CA LEU A 736 0.86 9.34 -13.89
C LEU A 736 1.77 10.54 -13.68
N LYS A 737 1.61 11.55 -14.53
CA LYS A 737 2.23 12.86 -14.34
C LYS A 737 1.18 13.92 -14.04
N ALA A 738 1.19 14.45 -12.82
CA ALA A 738 0.25 15.47 -12.38
C ALA A 738 0.94 16.83 -12.18
N SER A 739 0.30 17.92 -12.59
CA SER A 739 0.84 19.28 -12.37
C SER A 739 0.63 19.74 -10.93
N LEU A 740 1.60 20.46 -10.37
CA LEU A 740 1.51 21.12 -9.06
C LEU A 740 0.86 22.52 -9.12
N GLY A 741 0.30 22.90 -10.28
CA GLY A 741 -0.28 24.24 -10.47
C GLY A 741 0.78 25.36 -10.51
N GLY A 742 1.98 25.05 -11.01
CA GLY A 742 3.13 25.96 -11.09
C GLY A 742 4.39 25.34 -10.51
N THR A 743 5.50 26.07 -10.54
CA THR A 743 6.76 25.65 -9.90
C THR A 743 6.69 25.93 -8.41
N LYS A 744 6.81 24.89 -7.59
CA LYS A 744 7.02 24.97 -6.15
C LYS A 744 8.52 24.96 -5.87
N THR A 745 8.91 25.61 -4.77
CA THR A 745 10.32 25.80 -4.42
C THR A 745 10.55 25.52 -2.94
N MET A 746 11.59 24.74 -2.64
CA MET A 746 12.11 24.49 -1.30
C MET A 746 13.55 25.00 -1.23
N LYS A 747 13.89 25.78 -0.21
CA LYS A 747 15.28 26.14 0.09
C LYS A 747 15.79 25.30 1.25
N VAL A 748 16.94 24.68 1.06
CA VAL A 748 17.62 23.85 2.05
C VAL A 748 18.97 24.48 2.35
N GLN A 749 19.24 24.81 3.61
CA GLN A 749 20.39 25.62 4.00
C GLN A 749 21.21 24.94 5.09
N ILE A 750 22.53 24.88 4.89
CA ILE A 750 23.48 24.45 5.92
C ILE A 750 23.71 25.63 6.87
N LEU A 751 23.31 25.49 8.12
CA LEU A 751 23.60 26.45 9.19
C LEU A 751 24.93 26.14 9.88
N SER A 752 25.23 24.84 10.04
CA SER A 752 26.47 24.34 10.65
C SER A 752 26.89 23.01 10.01
N PRO A 753 28.20 22.69 9.92
CA PRO A 753 29.31 23.60 10.21
C PRO A 753 29.50 24.63 9.09
N SER A 754 30.23 25.71 9.36
CA SER A 754 30.40 26.85 8.43
C SER A 754 31.24 26.53 7.18
N ASN A 755 32.00 25.45 7.21
CA ASN A 755 32.82 24.95 6.10
C ASN A 755 32.16 23.83 5.27
N ALA A 756 31.02 23.28 5.73
CA ALA A 756 30.29 22.28 4.97
C ALA A 756 29.60 22.89 3.74
N VAL A 757 29.50 22.08 2.68
CA VAL A 757 28.82 22.42 1.43
C VAL A 757 27.96 21.24 0.98
N PHE A 758 26.91 21.53 0.23
CA PHE A 758 26.16 20.51 -0.47
C PHE A 758 26.92 20.00 -1.69
N THR A 759 26.75 18.71 -1.97
CA THR A 759 27.13 18.05 -3.21
C THR A 759 25.94 17.24 -3.73
N LEU A 760 25.95 16.89 -5.01
CA LEU A 760 24.86 16.19 -5.68
C LEU A 760 25.37 14.87 -6.27
N ASP A 761 24.50 13.87 -6.29
CA ASP A 761 24.67 12.61 -7.00
C ASP A 761 23.36 12.27 -7.73
N GLY A 762 23.44 12.05 -9.03
CA GLY A 762 22.29 11.89 -9.91
C GLY A 762 21.77 13.18 -10.56
N PRO A 763 20.64 13.09 -11.29
CA PRO A 763 19.74 11.94 -11.42
C PRO A 763 20.15 10.97 -12.57
N PRO A 764 20.32 9.65 -12.33
CA PRO A 764 19.93 8.89 -11.13
C PRO A 764 20.95 8.92 -10.00
N ALA A 765 20.48 8.93 -8.74
CA ALA A 765 21.32 8.72 -7.57
C ALA A 765 22.01 7.35 -7.63
N THR A 766 23.29 7.31 -7.28
CA THR A 766 24.13 6.12 -7.43
C THR A 766 24.67 5.61 -6.10
N ARG A 767 25.02 4.33 -6.12
CA ARG A 767 25.64 3.62 -5.01
C ARG A 767 27.02 4.21 -4.69
N ILE A 768 27.29 4.41 -3.40
CA ILE A 768 28.60 4.89 -2.91
C ILE A 768 29.43 3.80 -2.23
N TYR A 769 28.82 2.67 -1.85
CA TYR A 769 29.53 1.50 -1.31
C TYR A 769 28.79 0.18 -1.55
N GLY A 770 29.53 -0.92 -1.38
CA GLY A 770 29.03 -2.27 -1.60
C GLY A 770 28.81 -2.59 -3.09
N THR A 771 28.26 -3.77 -3.35
CA THR A 771 27.89 -4.22 -4.69
C THR A 771 26.62 -5.05 -4.54
N ALA A 772 25.60 -4.78 -5.37
CA ALA A 772 24.38 -5.56 -5.36
C ALA A 772 24.66 -7.00 -5.77
N VAL A 773 23.89 -7.94 -5.22
CA VAL A 773 23.94 -9.34 -5.66
C VAL A 773 23.56 -9.43 -7.14
N TYR A 774 24.32 -10.22 -7.89
CA TYR A 774 24.03 -10.44 -9.30
C TYR A 774 22.66 -11.10 -9.47
N THR A 775 21.81 -10.43 -10.23
CA THR A 775 20.53 -10.93 -10.69
C THR A 775 20.62 -11.13 -12.20
N PRO A 776 20.31 -12.35 -12.71
CA PRO A 776 20.33 -12.60 -14.13
C PRO A 776 19.19 -11.86 -14.84
N PRO A 777 19.42 -11.38 -16.08
CA PRO A 777 18.37 -10.81 -16.91
C PRO A 777 17.17 -11.77 -17.05
N PRO A 778 15.93 -11.24 -17.18
CA PRO A 778 15.62 -9.85 -17.47
C PRO A 778 15.60 -8.92 -16.24
N GLU A 779 15.72 -9.47 -15.04
CA GLU A 779 15.65 -8.69 -13.81
C GLU A 779 16.94 -7.89 -13.56
N ASP A 780 16.80 -6.70 -12.98
CA ASP A 780 17.93 -5.86 -12.62
C ASP A 780 18.58 -6.32 -11.30
N SER A 781 19.92 -6.27 -11.26
CA SER A 781 20.66 -6.46 -10.00
C SER A 781 20.49 -5.27 -9.05
N ASP A 782 20.12 -4.10 -9.55
CA ASP A 782 19.86 -2.88 -8.77
C ASP A 782 19.03 -1.95 -9.66
N ILE A 783 17.80 -1.61 -9.28
CA ILE A 783 16.97 -0.75 -10.13
C ILE A 783 17.60 0.66 -10.22
N PRO A 784 17.80 1.23 -11.43
CA PRO A 784 18.25 2.61 -11.57
C PRO A 784 17.29 3.62 -10.93
N ASN A 785 17.81 4.53 -10.10
CA ASN A 785 17.03 5.56 -9.40
C ASN A 785 16.74 6.79 -10.29
N THR A 786 16.20 6.54 -11.49
CA THR A 786 15.99 7.56 -12.53
C THR A 786 15.14 8.72 -12.00
N GLY A 787 15.61 9.95 -12.23
CA GLY A 787 14.91 11.16 -11.81
C GLY A 787 15.11 11.55 -10.34
N VAL A 788 15.83 10.75 -9.55
CA VAL A 788 16.10 11.05 -8.13
C VAL A 788 17.54 11.54 -7.97
N THR A 789 17.73 12.61 -7.22
CA THR A 789 19.04 13.17 -6.83
C THR A 789 19.26 12.90 -5.35
N ALA A 790 20.45 12.40 -4.97
CA ALA A 790 20.89 12.40 -3.59
C ALA A 790 21.59 13.73 -3.29
N LEU A 791 20.98 14.57 -2.45
CA LEU A 791 21.58 15.77 -1.88
C LEU A 791 22.45 15.37 -0.68
N GLN A 792 23.73 15.76 -0.69
CA GLN A 792 24.72 15.23 0.24
C GLN A 792 25.52 16.32 0.94
N ILE A 793 25.91 16.07 2.19
CA ILE A 793 26.99 16.78 2.89
C ILE A 793 28.04 15.73 3.27
N LYS A 794 29.28 15.96 2.83
CA LYS A 794 30.41 15.07 3.13
C LYS A 794 31.30 15.70 4.17
N LEU A 795 31.52 15.02 5.29
CA LEU A 795 32.47 15.43 6.31
C LEU A 795 33.58 14.38 6.35
N GLY A 796 34.76 14.77 5.85
CA GLY A 796 35.90 13.87 5.72
C GLY A 796 36.85 13.92 6.92
N GLY A 797 37.62 12.84 7.07
CA GLY A 797 38.66 12.69 8.09
C GLY A 797 38.15 12.08 9.39
N THR A 798 39.06 11.45 10.14
CA THR A 798 38.78 10.96 11.50
C THR A 798 38.15 12.08 12.33
N GLN A 799 37.01 11.80 12.95
CA GLN A 799 36.26 12.72 13.79
C GLN A 799 37.05 13.04 15.06
N SER A 800 38.01 13.96 14.92
CA SER A 800 38.95 14.39 15.97
C SER A 800 38.34 15.40 16.95
N GLY A 801 37.14 15.91 16.67
CA GLY A 801 36.30 16.71 17.55
C GLY A 801 34.82 16.48 17.23
N SER A 802 33.93 16.98 18.09
CA SER A 802 32.49 16.89 17.84
C SER A 802 32.08 17.72 16.62
N GLN A 803 31.11 17.21 15.85
CA GLN A 803 30.54 17.87 14.69
C GLN A 803 29.03 18.00 14.84
N THR A 804 28.51 19.13 14.37
CA THR A 804 27.07 19.39 14.33
C THR A 804 26.69 19.81 12.92
N VAL A 805 25.86 19.00 12.27
CA VAL A 805 25.26 19.30 10.97
C VAL A 805 23.87 19.85 11.22
N GLN A 806 23.64 21.13 10.92
CA GLN A 806 22.33 21.77 11.02
C GLN A 806 21.85 22.14 9.62
N VAL A 807 20.70 21.58 9.22
CA VAL A 807 20.08 21.81 7.91
C VAL A 807 18.67 22.34 8.09
N LEU A 808 18.43 23.56 7.62
CA LEU A 808 17.11 24.21 7.65
C LEU A 808 16.41 24.03 6.30
N TRP A 809 15.19 23.51 6.35
CA TRP A 809 14.28 23.37 5.22
C TRP A 809 13.20 24.45 5.29
N GLN A 810 13.20 25.34 4.30
CA GLN A 810 12.25 26.43 4.15
C GLN A 810 11.44 26.27 2.85
N PRO A 811 10.19 25.77 2.94
CA PRO A 811 9.24 25.88 1.83
C PRO A 811 9.06 27.35 1.45
N GLN A 812 9.16 27.69 0.17
CA GLN A 812 8.93 29.06 -0.30
C GLN A 812 7.42 29.28 -0.48
N TRP A 813 6.75 29.66 0.61
CA TRP A 813 5.32 29.98 0.63
C TRP A 813 5.02 31.25 -0.20
N ASP A 814 3.83 31.34 -0.79
CA ASP A 814 3.40 32.59 -1.45
C ASP A 814 3.28 33.75 -0.43
N SER A 815 3.01 33.41 0.83
CA SER A 815 2.86 34.34 1.95
C SER A 815 4.07 34.29 2.91
N LEU A 816 5.30 34.34 2.39
CA LEU A 816 6.51 34.40 3.25
C LEU A 816 6.46 35.61 4.19
N SER A 817 6.87 35.39 5.43
CA SER A 817 7.02 36.41 6.47
C SER A 817 8.49 36.58 6.85
N ALA A 818 8.82 37.65 7.58
CA ALA A 818 10.18 37.84 8.11
C ALA A 818 10.62 36.66 9.01
N ALA A 819 9.68 36.06 9.75
CA ALA A 819 9.96 34.89 10.59
C ALA A 819 10.35 33.65 9.77
N ASP A 820 9.78 33.48 8.56
CA ASP A 820 10.17 32.41 7.63
C ASP A 820 11.58 32.61 7.03
N THR A 821 12.21 33.76 7.27
CA THR A 821 13.57 34.06 6.79
C THR A 821 14.59 34.15 7.92
N ALA A 822 14.15 34.03 9.17
CA ALA A 822 15.02 34.10 10.33
C ALA A 822 15.81 32.80 10.48
N THR A 823 17.11 32.92 10.72
CA THR A 823 17.96 31.79 11.11
C THR A 823 17.62 31.38 12.55
N PRO A 824 17.24 30.11 12.81
CA PRO A 824 16.99 29.67 14.18
C PRO A 824 18.27 29.69 15.02
N LYS A 825 18.13 29.81 16.34
CA LYS A 825 19.25 29.68 17.27
C LYS A 825 19.89 28.30 17.14
N SER A 826 21.22 28.24 17.21
CA SER A 826 21.94 26.98 17.30
C SER A 826 21.92 26.48 18.74
N VAL A 827 21.23 25.36 18.99
CA VAL A 827 21.08 24.76 20.33
C VAL A 827 21.45 23.28 20.28
N PRO A 828 22.30 22.77 21.18
CA PRO A 828 22.61 21.34 21.24
C PRO A 828 21.37 20.46 21.49
N LEU A 829 21.32 19.26 20.93
CA LEU A 829 20.19 18.32 21.05
C LEU A 829 19.84 18.02 22.51
N SER A 830 20.85 17.89 23.37
CA SER A 830 20.67 17.71 24.82
C SER A 830 19.94 18.85 25.54
N GLN A 831 19.79 20.00 24.89
CA GLN A 831 19.11 21.19 25.41
C GLN A 831 17.85 21.55 24.62
N TRP A 832 17.42 20.68 23.70
CA TRP A 832 16.20 20.90 22.93
C TRP A 832 14.96 20.83 23.82
N THR A 833 14.26 21.96 23.92
CA THR A 833 12.96 22.09 24.58
C THR A 833 11.95 22.65 23.59
N LEU A 834 10.66 22.63 23.92
CA LEU A 834 9.63 23.23 23.07
C LEU A 834 9.82 24.74 22.82
N ALA A 835 10.69 25.42 23.57
CA ALA A 835 10.99 26.85 23.41
C ALA A 835 12.45 27.18 23.06
N SER A 836 13.33 26.18 22.88
CA SER A 836 14.78 26.44 22.79
C SER A 836 15.21 27.24 21.55
N HIS A 837 14.39 27.25 20.49
CA HIS A 837 14.69 27.92 19.22
C HIS A 837 13.87 29.20 18.99
N ASN A 838 13.12 29.65 20.01
CA ASN A 838 12.29 30.86 19.94
C ASN A 838 13.12 32.14 19.88
#